data_AF-A0A316FDE8-F1
#
_entry.id   AF-A0A316FDE8-F1
#
_cell.length_a   1.000
_cell.length_b   1.000
_cell.length_c   1.000
_cell.angle_alpha   90.00
_cell.angle_beta   90.00
_cell.angle_gamma   90.00
#
_symmetry.space_group_name_H-M   'P 1'
#
loop_
_entity.id
_entity.type
_entity.pdbx_description
1 polymer ?
#
loop_
_entity_poly.entity_id
_entity_poly.type
_entity_poly.pdbx_seq_one_letter_code
_entity_poly.pdbx_strand_id
1 'polypeptide(L)'
;MKMRFAGAATTAFSVLLGTVATAPAPALADSSRNLSIKSVGDLVVDGVHQRVFVSDPDSGKIVATTYDGTIVATATGLPRVTGLALSADGGKLYGALESSRAIVALSAAGLTDPVRYDLGTGVYPVALENVAGKLWFTYDDFGSFPYAGADGNIGSLDLSGAEPAVTAPLDTTGAYGIWHGAPELTSAPGDSGLLAAFDPHSSGGTIGVYNVSGGTFTRTRAGQVGNGYTRSVAFTPDAAQVLVADTDGVTIAGSADLAEAGSYPIGDWGWAVAAASDGTVATAGPTLKVFAPGGTAPIREYSLPDTDPVSSGNDRVAERGLAWEPGGNRLFAVTENYSEIHHLRVYTEPKKSLPALKLSGPASATRAKPITITGSLTASLPLPAGTPVTVTRTDLEYPSGKALGTRTTAANGSFSFTDTTSAGGTVTYRVSYAGDATHAAVSATKAVAVSRTAPSLAINNNGKVYGYGSTATFTARLGTTYKNRTVEIWADPYGGDLGRRLLKRAVVNSKGTIAVNLKLYRNTAVTATFTGDARTAPKTAGATVYVKVPVSLKLSRHYRSSGGYKLFRKKTAAQFTVRMPAHSGRKAFVQLQVHHNGRWQNLAYDYFPTSGGTALVALSGGGLVGYKLRVRAAYRKGGSGDNVNYTTYTPYSYLKFTK
;
A
#
# COMPACT_ATOMS: atom_id res chain seq x y z
N MET A 1 -31.82 -34.70 22.95
CA MET A 1 -30.87 -35.71 22.43
C MET A 1 -29.69 -35.74 23.38
N LYS A 2 -29.75 -36.55 24.45
CA LYS A 2 -28.89 -37.74 24.64
C LYS A 2 -27.45 -37.49 24.17
N MET A 3 -26.54 -37.26 25.12
CA MET A 3 -25.53 -38.24 25.58
C MET A 3 -24.23 -38.14 24.75
N ARG A 4 -22.99 -38.25 25.26
CA ARG A 4 -22.41 -38.50 26.58
C ARG A 4 -20.86 -38.50 26.46
N PHE A 5 -20.19 -38.14 27.57
CA PHE A 5 -18.91 -38.63 28.12
C PHE A 5 -17.61 -38.55 27.27
N ALA A 6 -16.55 -37.87 27.71
CA ALA A 6 -15.64 -38.08 28.86
C ALA A 6 -14.50 -39.08 28.58
N GLY A 7 -13.27 -38.68 28.93
CA GLY A 7 -12.10 -39.55 28.95
C GLY A 7 -10.78 -38.81 28.77
N ALA A 8 -10.13 -38.45 29.88
CA ALA A 8 -8.78 -37.90 29.93
C ALA A 8 -7.72 -38.97 29.65
N ALA A 9 -6.62 -38.59 28.99
CA ALA A 9 -5.31 -39.23 29.14
C ALA A 9 -4.19 -38.27 28.74
N THR A 10 -3.32 -38.01 29.70
CA THR A 10 -2.09 -37.20 29.68
C THR A 10 -1.10 -37.71 28.64
N THR A 11 -0.45 -36.79 27.90
CA THR A 11 0.84 -37.08 27.25
C THR A 11 1.73 -35.85 27.35
N ALA A 12 2.93 -36.07 27.87
CA ALA A 12 3.92 -35.08 28.24
C ALA A 12 4.27 -34.13 27.09
N PHE A 13 4.14 -32.82 27.30
CA PHE A 13 4.77 -31.83 26.45
C PHE A 13 6.18 -31.55 26.98
N SER A 14 7.16 -32.08 26.26
CA SER A 14 8.56 -31.70 26.38
C SER A 14 8.68 -30.19 26.17
N VAL A 15 9.19 -29.48 27.18
CA VAL A 15 9.52 -28.05 27.11
C VAL A 15 10.71 -27.89 26.17
N LEU A 16 10.44 -27.58 24.90
CA LEU A 16 11.41 -26.88 24.07
C LEU A 16 11.25 -25.39 24.36
N LEU A 17 12.19 -24.81 25.10
CA LEU A 17 12.42 -23.37 25.17
C LEU A 17 12.84 -22.88 23.78
N GLY A 18 11.85 -22.74 22.88
CA GLY A 18 12.01 -21.98 21.66
C GLY A 18 12.03 -20.51 22.05
N THR A 19 13.16 -19.85 21.83
CA THR A 19 13.23 -18.39 21.80
C THR A 19 12.14 -17.89 20.86
N VAL A 20 11.05 -17.37 21.42
CA VAL A 20 10.06 -16.62 20.66
C VAL A 20 10.81 -15.38 20.21
N ALA A 21 11.27 -15.38 18.97
CA ALA A 21 11.58 -14.14 18.28
C ALA A 21 10.25 -13.38 18.24
N THR A 22 10.07 -12.45 19.17
CA THR A 22 9.01 -11.47 19.12
C THR A 22 9.17 -10.76 17.78
N ALA A 23 8.35 -11.15 16.80
CA ALA A 23 8.17 -10.33 15.62
C ALA A 23 7.76 -8.95 16.15
N PRO A 24 8.47 -7.86 15.80
CA PRO A 24 8.03 -6.54 16.21
C PRO A 24 6.60 -6.38 15.74
N ALA A 25 5.69 -6.04 16.67
CA ALA A 25 4.35 -5.62 16.31
C ALA A 25 4.51 -4.55 15.23
N PRO A 26 3.76 -4.63 14.10
CA PRO A 26 3.83 -3.57 13.12
C PRO A 26 3.52 -2.26 13.84
N ALA A 27 4.41 -1.27 13.74
CA ALA A 27 4.12 0.08 14.18
C ALA A 27 2.76 0.46 13.58
N LEU A 28 1.77 0.77 14.43
CA LEU A 28 0.49 1.26 13.94
C LEU A 28 0.78 2.53 13.14
N ALA A 29 0.35 2.55 11.88
CA ALA A 29 0.47 3.75 11.06
C ALA A 29 -0.49 4.82 11.59
N ASP A 30 -0.17 6.08 11.33
CA ASP A 30 -1.10 7.19 11.55
C ASP A 30 -2.45 6.89 10.87
N SER A 31 -3.55 7.27 11.51
CA SER A 31 -4.90 6.98 11.02
C SER A 31 -5.79 8.21 11.00
N SER A 32 -6.81 8.19 10.14
CA SER A 32 -7.85 9.21 10.08
C SER A 32 -9.23 8.57 9.95
N ARG A 33 -10.21 9.10 10.69
CA ARG A 33 -11.60 8.67 10.69
C ARG A 33 -12.53 9.87 10.66
N ASN A 34 -13.57 9.82 9.85
CA ASN A 34 -14.59 10.87 9.82
C ASN A 34 -15.32 10.90 11.15
N LEU A 35 -15.40 12.09 11.75
CA LEU A 35 -16.32 12.36 12.83
C LEU A 35 -17.64 12.82 12.21
N SER A 36 -18.73 12.16 12.55
CA SER A 36 -20.07 12.57 12.11
C SER A 36 -20.56 13.74 12.95
N ILE A 37 -19.85 14.86 12.92
CA ILE A 37 -20.13 16.12 13.64
C ILE A 37 -20.18 17.29 12.65
N LYS A 38 -20.75 18.42 13.08
CA LYS A 38 -20.83 19.65 12.28
C LYS A 38 -19.92 20.77 12.76
N SER A 39 -19.51 20.72 14.02
CA SER A 39 -18.65 21.70 14.66
C SER A 39 -17.81 21.02 15.73
N VAL A 40 -16.77 21.70 16.22
CA VAL A 40 -15.92 21.27 17.33
C VAL A 40 -16.00 22.32 18.43
N GLY A 41 -16.49 21.93 19.60
CA GLY A 41 -16.41 22.77 20.80
C GLY A 41 -15.12 22.52 21.58
N ASP A 42 -14.81 21.24 21.84
CA ASP A 42 -13.70 20.84 22.68
C ASP A 42 -13.27 19.38 22.44
N LEU A 43 -12.06 19.05 22.87
CA LEU A 43 -11.45 17.72 22.76
C LEU A 43 -10.89 17.25 24.11
N VAL A 44 -11.43 16.15 24.65
CA VAL A 44 -10.93 15.55 25.90
C VAL A 44 -10.51 14.11 25.66
N VAL A 45 -9.34 13.74 26.20
CA VAL A 45 -8.76 12.40 26.07
C VAL A 45 -8.79 11.70 27.42
N ASP A 46 -9.52 10.60 27.50
CA ASP A 46 -9.62 9.76 28.69
C ASP A 46 -8.68 8.57 28.59
N GLY A 47 -7.70 8.53 29.49
CA GLY A 47 -6.72 7.45 29.62
C GLY A 47 -7.28 6.18 30.27
N VAL A 48 -8.34 6.28 31.07
CA VAL A 48 -8.92 5.15 31.83
C VAL A 48 -9.70 4.24 30.89
N HIS A 49 -10.63 4.78 30.12
CA HIS A 49 -11.42 3.99 29.17
C HIS A 49 -10.79 3.95 27.77
N GLN A 50 -9.69 4.69 27.53
CA GLN A 50 -9.09 4.90 26.20
C GLN A 50 -10.10 5.46 25.22
N ARG A 51 -10.61 6.65 25.55
CA ARG A 51 -11.62 7.37 24.77
C ARG A 51 -11.14 8.75 24.37
N VAL A 52 -11.56 9.20 23.19
CA VAL A 52 -11.50 10.60 22.79
C VAL A 52 -12.92 11.12 22.68
N PHE A 53 -13.24 12.17 23.43
CA PHE A 53 -14.52 12.85 23.41
C PHE A 53 -14.41 14.15 22.62
N VAL A 54 -15.37 14.38 21.74
CA VAL A 54 -15.48 15.60 20.95
C VAL A 54 -16.89 16.14 21.09
N SER A 55 -17.04 17.40 21.50
CA SER A 55 -18.32 18.09 21.53
C SER A 55 -18.63 18.75 20.18
N ASP A 56 -19.90 18.71 19.80
CA ASP A 56 -20.44 19.29 18.57
C ASP A 56 -21.56 20.27 18.96
N PRO A 57 -21.21 21.55 19.20
CA PRO A 57 -22.17 22.60 19.57
C PRO A 57 -23.37 22.69 18.62
N ASP A 58 -23.12 22.72 17.31
CA ASP A 58 -24.15 22.97 16.29
C ASP A 58 -25.15 21.83 16.15
N SER A 59 -24.72 20.57 16.32
CA SER A 59 -25.65 19.44 16.36
C SER A 59 -26.18 19.12 17.76
N GLY A 60 -25.62 19.76 18.81
CA GLY A 60 -25.98 19.52 20.20
C GLY A 60 -25.71 18.08 20.66
N LYS A 61 -24.49 17.58 20.43
CA LYS A 61 -24.09 16.21 20.79
C LYS A 61 -22.63 16.09 21.20
N ILE A 62 -22.29 15.02 21.92
CA ILE A 62 -20.92 14.60 22.20
C ILE A 62 -20.69 13.24 21.54
N VAL A 63 -19.56 13.08 20.86
CA VAL A 63 -19.12 11.82 20.26
C VAL A 63 -17.95 11.25 21.05
N ALA A 64 -18.01 9.97 21.41
CA ALA A 64 -16.90 9.22 21.99
C ALA A 64 -16.33 8.25 20.96
N THR A 65 -15.02 8.26 20.81
CA THR A 65 -14.29 7.30 19.97
C THR A 65 -13.27 6.51 20.78
N THR A 66 -12.91 5.31 20.33
CA THR A 66 -11.66 4.66 20.74
C THR A 66 -10.46 5.41 20.18
N TYR A 67 -9.26 5.16 20.71
CA TYR A 67 -8.03 5.80 20.25
C TYR A 67 -7.62 5.51 18.80
N ASP A 68 -8.28 4.60 18.07
CA ASP A 68 -8.11 4.41 16.62
C ASP A 68 -9.15 5.19 15.79
N GLY A 69 -9.99 5.99 16.46
CA GLY A 69 -11.03 6.83 15.90
C GLY A 69 -12.36 6.12 15.61
N THR A 70 -12.57 4.89 16.08
CA THR A 70 -13.87 4.22 15.94
C THR A 70 -14.89 4.82 16.91
N ILE A 71 -16.01 5.34 16.41
CA ILE A 71 -17.10 5.86 17.24
C ILE A 71 -17.74 4.71 18.03
N VAL A 72 -17.81 4.87 19.35
CA VAL A 72 -18.35 3.86 20.28
C VAL A 72 -19.57 4.35 21.06
N ALA A 73 -19.75 5.67 21.19
CA ALA A 73 -20.95 6.26 21.77
C ALA A 73 -21.21 7.66 21.22
N THR A 74 -22.48 8.06 21.24
CA THR A 74 -22.92 9.43 20.90
C THR A 74 -24.05 9.82 21.84
N ALA A 75 -23.88 10.90 22.60
CA ALA A 75 -24.95 11.51 23.39
C ALA A 75 -25.53 12.71 22.64
N THR A 76 -26.85 12.76 22.48
CA THR A 76 -27.57 13.82 21.74
C THR A 76 -28.53 14.57 22.67
N GLY A 77 -29.14 15.65 22.18
CA GLY A 77 -30.05 16.47 22.97
C GLY A 77 -29.33 17.31 24.02
N LEU A 78 -28.10 17.73 23.69
CA LEU A 78 -27.21 18.55 24.52
C LEU A 78 -27.08 19.93 23.85
N PRO A 79 -28.02 20.87 24.06
CA PRO A 79 -28.11 22.09 23.25
C PRO A 79 -26.86 22.96 23.39
N ARG A 80 -26.18 23.21 22.26
CA ARG A 80 -24.91 23.96 22.19
C ARG A 80 -23.89 23.47 23.22
N VAL A 81 -23.61 22.18 23.18
CA VAL A 81 -22.59 21.60 24.06
C VAL A 81 -21.19 21.99 23.58
N THR A 82 -20.48 22.75 24.41
CA THR A 82 -19.19 23.39 24.09
C THR A 82 -18.04 22.72 24.88
N GLY A 83 -17.54 23.35 25.93
CA GLY A 83 -16.42 22.88 26.75
C GLY A 83 -16.72 21.55 27.44
N LEU A 84 -15.68 20.72 27.53
CA LEU A 84 -15.72 19.41 28.14
C LEU A 84 -14.68 19.31 29.27
N ALA A 85 -15.03 18.61 30.35
CA ALA A 85 -14.06 18.29 31.40
C ALA A 85 -14.27 16.86 31.91
N LEU A 86 -13.19 16.14 32.17
CA LEU A 86 -13.26 14.82 32.80
C LEU A 86 -13.18 14.96 34.33
N SER A 87 -13.89 14.12 35.07
CA SER A 87 -13.64 13.98 36.51
C SER A 87 -12.25 13.41 36.76
N ALA A 88 -11.64 13.73 37.91
CA ALA A 88 -10.30 13.27 38.27
C ALA A 88 -10.16 11.72 38.29
N ASP A 89 -11.24 10.99 38.58
CA ASP A 89 -11.29 9.53 38.55
C ASP A 89 -11.60 8.94 37.16
N GLY A 90 -11.86 9.79 36.16
CA GLY A 90 -12.25 9.37 34.81
C GLY A 90 -13.68 8.83 34.70
N GLY A 91 -14.48 8.85 35.77
CA GLY A 91 -15.82 8.25 35.79
C GLY A 91 -16.91 9.09 35.11
N LYS A 92 -16.76 10.41 35.08
CA LYS A 92 -17.74 11.35 34.53
C LYS A 92 -17.12 12.27 33.49
N LEU A 93 -17.85 12.50 32.41
CA LEU A 93 -17.60 13.58 31.46
C LEU A 93 -18.61 14.69 31.72
N TYR A 94 -18.12 15.89 31.98
CA TYR A 94 -18.92 17.10 32.10
C TYR A 94 -18.95 17.84 30.76
N GLY A 95 -20.10 18.43 30.42
CA GLY A 95 -20.26 19.28 29.24
C GLY A 95 -21.02 20.55 29.55
N ALA A 96 -20.52 21.70 29.08
CA ALA A 96 -21.20 22.98 29.19
C ALA A 96 -22.33 23.05 28.15
N LEU A 97 -23.56 23.22 28.60
CA LEU A 97 -24.74 23.38 27.74
C LEU A 97 -25.09 24.86 27.64
N GLU A 98 -24.41 25.58 26.75
CA GLU A 98 -24.47 27.04 26.61
C GLU A 98 -25.93 27.53 26.56
N SER A 99 -26.70 27.08 25.56
CA SER A 99 -28.11 27.45 25.37
C SER A 99 -29.04 27.11 26.53
N SER A 100 -28.66 26.11 27.32
CA SER A 100 -29.47 25.62 28.44
C SER A 100 -29.05 26.18 29.80
N ARG A 101 -27.97 26.98 29.87
CA ARG A 101 -27.44 27.58 31.10
C ARG A 101 -27.15 26.54 32.18
N ALA A 102 -26.58 25.42 31.77
CA ALA A 102 -26.39 24.26 32.63
C ALA A 102 -25.09 23.51 32.30
N ILE A 103 -24.63 22.71 33.25
CA ILE A 103 -23.61 21.69 33.03
C ILE A 103 -24.29 20.33 33.08
N VAL A 104 -24.00 19.46 32.10
CA VAL A 104 -24.40 18.06 32.15
C VAL A 104 -23.22 17.21 32.60
N ALA A 105 -23.46 16.19 33.42
CA ALA A 105 -22.53 15.11 33.70
C ALA A 105 -23.05 13.80 33.10
N LEU A 106 -22.20 13.10 32.37
CA LEU A 106 -22.48 11.82 31.75
C LEU A 106 -21.46 10.79 32.26
N SER A 107 -21.83 9.51 32.25
CA SER A 107 -20.85 8.42 32.43
C SER A 107 -19.81 8.47 31.30
N ALA A 108 -18.52 8.57 31.63
CA ALA A 108 -17.46 8.62 30.62
C ALA A 108 -17.36 7.32 29.80
N ALA A 109 -17.72 6.18 30.40
CA ALA A 109 -17.62 4.87 29.74
C ALA A 109 -18.53 4.74 28.50
N GLY A 110 -19.70 5.39 28.51
CA GLY A 110 -20.73 5.20 27.48
C GLY A 110 -21.56 6.43 27.13
N LEU A 111 -21.28 7.59 27.71
CA LEU A 111 -22.07 8.83 27.58
C LEU A 111 -23.55 8.66 27.98
N THR A 112 -23.80 7.95 29.09
CA THR A 112 -25.15 7.66 29.62
C THR A 112 -25.42 8.40 30.94
N ASP A 113 -26.65 8.22 31.45
CA ASP A 113 -27.07 8.66 32.79
C ASP A 113 -26.87 10.16 33.05
N PRO A 114 -27.47 11.04 32.23
CA PRO A 114 -27.27 12.48 32.31
C PRO A 114 -27.76 13.03 33.66
N VAL A 115 -26.88 13.75 34.34
CA VAL A 115 -27.20 14.58 35.51
C VAL A 115 -27.00 16.04 35.12
N ARG A 116 -27.99 16.88 35.41
CA ARG A 116 -27.98 18.30 35.03
C ARG A 116 -27.78 19.19 36.25
N TYR A 117 -26.93 20.19 36.12
CA TYR A 117 -26.70 21.25 37.11
C TYR A 117 -27.02 22.61 36.49
N ASP A 118 -28.10 23.25 36.94
CA ASP A 118 -28.50 24.58 36.45
C ASP A 118 -27.60 25.66 37.07
N LEU A 119 -27.11 26.60 36.23
CA LEU A 119 -26.20 27.66 36.65
C LEU A 119 -26.89 28.99 36.98
N GLY A 120 -28.19 29.09 36.69
CA GLY A 120 -29.00 30.27 36.95
C GLY A 120 -29.20 31.17 35.72
N THR A 121 -29.93 32.25 35.92
CA THR A 121 -30.25 33.22 34.87
C THR A 121 -29.03 34.06 34.50
N GLY A 122 -28.79 34.25 33.20
CA GLY A 122 -27.67 35.09 32.71
C GLY A 122 -26.29 34.42 32.79
N VAL A 123 -26.24 33.10 32.97
CA VAL A 123 -24.99 32.32 33.00
C VAL A 123 -25.00 31.33 31.84
N TYR A 124 -24.39 31.71 30.71
CA TYR A 124 -24.26 30.85 29.52
C TYR A 124 -22.85 30.24 29.50
N PRO A 125 -22.69 28.96 29.91
CA PRO A 125 -21.37 28.39 30.08
C PRO A 125 -20.70 28.03 28.73
N VAL A 126 -19.40 28.26 28.62
CA VAL A 126 -18.62 27.98 27.41
C VAL A 126 -17.49 26.97 27.66
N ALA A 127 -16.51 27.27 28.51
CA ALA A 127 -15.40 26.36 28.80
C ALA A 127 -15.56 25.69 30.17
N LEU A 128 -14.99 24.49 30.34
CA LEU A 128 -14.97 23.74 31.60
C LEU A 128 -13.57 23.25 31.93
N GLU A 129 -13.19 23.31 33.20
CA GLU A 129 -11.98 22.66 33.72
C GLU A 129 -12.26 22.01 35.09
N ASN A 130 -11.71 20.81 35.33
CA ASN A 130 -11.80 20.14 36.62
C ASN A 130 -10.44 20.18 37.32
N VAL A 131 -10.31 21.03 38.33
CA VAL A 131 -9.05 21.19 39.08
C VAL A 131 -9.33 21.62 40.51
N ALA A 132 -8.47 21.19 41.43
CA ALA A 132 -8.55 21.51 42.86
C ALA A 132 -9.92 21.19 43.51
N GLY A 133 -10.58 20.12 43.03
CA GLY A 133 -11.82 19.61 43.62
C GLY A 133 -13.11 20.34 43.21
N LYS A 134 -13.05 21.27 42.25
CA LYS A 134 -14.21 21.98 41.70
C LYS A 134 -14.25 21.91 40.18
N LEU A 135 -15.44 22.09 39.62
CA LEU A 135 -15.59 22.40 38.21
C LEU A 135 -15.58 23.92 38.05
N TRP A 136 -14.62 24.41 37.29
CA TRP A 136 -14.52 25.81 36.90
C TRP A 136 -15.16 25.95 35.53
N PHE A 137 -16.02 26.96 35.37
CA PHE A 137 -16.68 27.23 34.11
C PHE A 137 -16.55 28.69 33.75
N THR A 138 -16.40 28.96 32.46
CA THR A 138 -16.46 30.32 31.94
C THR A 138 -17.85 30.59 31.42
N TYR A 139 -18.29 31.84 31.46
CA TYR A 139 -19.62 32.20 31.00
C TYR A 139 -19.69 33.65 30.55
N ASP A 140 -20.74 33.95 29.79
CA ASP A 140 -21.19 35.30 29.49
C ASP A 140 -22.70 35.43 29.79
N ASP A 141 -23.23 36.62 29.56
CA ASP A 141 -24.64 36.98 29.71
C ASP A 141 -25.40 37.12 28.37
N PHE A 142 -24.73 36.93 27.23
CA PHE A 142 -25.29 37.15 25.88
C PHE A 142 -25.68 35.87 25.11
N GLY A 143 -25.28 34.68 25.59
CA GLY A 143 -25.74 33.39 25.04
C GLY A 143 -25.36 33.20 23.58
N SER A 144 -26.34 33.08 22.67
CA SER A 144 -26.16 32.74 21.24
C SER A 144 -25.20 33.65 20.44
N PHE A 145 -24.72 34.75 21.03
CA PHE A 145 -23.64 35.58 20.51
C PHE A 145 -22.57 35.78 21.62
N PRO A 146 -21.79 34.74 21.96
CA PRO A 146 -20.91 34.75 23.14
C PRO A 146 -19.75 35.77 23.04
N TYR A 147 -19.66 36.49 21.91
CA TYR A 147 -18.60 37.45 21.58
C TYR A 147 -19.13 38.87 21.31
N ALA A 148 -20.39 39.14 21.66
CA ALA A 148 -21.03 40.45 21.47
C ALA A 148 -21.24 41.23 22.79
N GLY A 149 -21.02 40.59 23.94
CA GLY A 149 -21.24 41.16 25.28
C GLY A 149 -19.95 41.59 25.98
N ALA A 150 -19.96 42.65 26.77
CA ALA A 150 -18.75 43.19 27.40
C ALA A 150 -18.40 42.54 28.77
N ASP A 151 -19.01 41.39 29.11
CA ASP A 151 -19.14 40.93 30.50
C ASP A 151 -18.82 39.44 30.72
N GLY A 152 -17.79 38.92 30.03
CA GLY A 152 -17.30 37.56 30.28
C GLY A 152 -16.73 37.38 31.69
N ASN A 153 -17.01 36.24 32.34
CA ASN A 153 -16.49 35.93 33.68
C ASN A 153 -16.28 34.41 33.89
N ILE A 154 -15.79 34.06 35.08
CA ILE A 154 -15.49 32.70 35.52
C ILE A 154 -16.34 32.42 36.77
N GLY A 155 -16.90 31.23 36.82
CA GLY A 155 -17.66 30.68 37.93
C GLY A 155 -17.13 29.32 38.37
N SER A 156 -17.69 28.79 39.45
CA SER A 156 -17.39 27.44 39.94
C SER A 156 -18.64 26.68 40.33
N LEU A 157 -18.59 25.36 40.16
CA LEU A 157 -19.55 24.38 40.61
C LEU A 157 -18.84 23.42 41.58
N ASP A 158 -19.23 23.47 42.84
CA ASP A 158 -18.74 22.60 43.90
C ASP A 158 -19.69 21.40 44.06
N LEU A 159 -19.15 20.19 43.91
CA LEU A 159 -19.87 18.92 44.01
C LEU A 159 -19.52 18.14 45.30
N SER A 160 -18.74 18.73 46.20
CA SER A 160 -18.27 18.06 47.42
C SER A 160 -19.32 18.01 48.55
N GLY A 161 -20.30 18.92 48.50
CA GLY A 161 -21.40 19.00 49.46
C GLY A 161 -22.54 18.01 49.18
N ALA A 162 -23.52 17.96 50.08
CA ALA A 162 -24.74 17.17 49.88
C ALA A 162 -25.59 17.69 48.70
N GLU A 163 -25.49 18.99 48.42
CA GLU A 163 -26.12 19.65 47.28
C GLU A 163 -25.05 20.38 46.45
N PRO A 164 -25.13 20.34 45.10
CA PRO A 164 -24.25 21.11 44.23
C PRO A 164 -24.37 22.62 44.49
N ALA A 165 -23.23 23.31 44.62
CA ALA A 165 -23.20 24.76 44.88
C ALA A 165 -22.54 25.52 43.73
N VAL A 166 -23.28 26.46 43.13
CA VAL A 166 -22.80 27.36 42.06
C VAL A 166 -22.35 28.69 42.66
N THR A 167 -21.17 29.18 42.29
CA THR A 167 -20.67 30.52 42.67
C THR A 167 -20.20 31.30 41.44
N ALA A 168 -20.82 32.45 41.18
CA ALA A 168 -20.51 33.38 40.09
C ALA A 168 -21.08 34.79 40.38
N PRO A 169 -20.47 35.91 39.91
CA PRO A 169 -19.15 36.01 39.29
C PRO A 169 -18.01 35.83 40.30
N LEU A 170 -16.85 35.33 39.85
CA LEU A 170 -15.68 35.15 40.72
C LEU A 170 -14.57 36.18 40.47
N ASP A 171 -14.31 36.58 39.22
CA ASP A 171 -13.34 37.65 38.97
C ASP A 171 -14.00 39.01 39.21
N THR A 172 -13.91 39.47 40.47
CA THR A 172 -14.52 40.71 40.97
C THR A 172 -13.49 41.79 41.28
N THR A 173 -12.21 41.56 40.94
CA THR A 173 -11.04 42.33 41.41
C THR A 173 -10.85 43.71 40.74
N GLY A 174 -11.92 44.41 40.39
CA GLY A 174 -11.88 45.76 39.81
C GLY A 174 -11.50 45.83 38.33
N ALA A 175 -11.31 44.69 37.68
CA ALA A 175 -11.10 44.54 36.23
C ALA A 175 -12.25 43.73 35.59
N TYR A 176 -13.48 44.01 36.01
CA TYR A 176 -14.65 43.67 35.20
C TYR A 176 -14.41 44.27 33.80
N GLY A 177 -14.45 43.45 32.75
CA GLY A 177 -14.17 43.88 31.37
C GLY A 177 -12.78 43.56 30.80
N ILE A 178 -11.99 42.64 31.39
CA ILE A 178 -10.82 42.05 30.67
C ILE A 178 -11.29 41.18 29.50
N TRP A 179 -12.43 40.51 29.66
CA TRP A 179 -12.97 39.56 28.69
C TRP A 179 -14.09 40.21 27.89
N HIS A 180 -14.00 40.13 26.56
CA HIS A 180 -15.04 40.62 25.63
C HIS A 180 -16.15 39.58 25.38
N GLY A 181 -16.13 38.49 26.11
CA GLY A 181 -16.99 37.32 25.98
C GLY A 181 -16.53 36.26 26.98
N ALA A 182 -17.23 35.13 27.07
CA ALA A 182 -16.79 34.05 27.94
C ALA A 182 -15.37 33.60 27.53
N PRO A 183 -14.33 33.73 28.39
CA PRO A 183 -13.00 33.30 28.01
C PRO A 183 -12.96 31.79 27.85
N GLU A 184 -12.00 31.29 27.08
CA GLU A 184 -11.60 29.90 27.14
C GLU A 184 -10.77 29.64 28.40
N LEU A 185 -10.73 28.37 28.84
CA LEU A 185 -10.05 27.96 30.06
C LEU A 185 -9.18 26.74 29.77
N THR A 186 -8.00 26.72 30.40
CA THR A 186 -7.12 25.53 30.47
C THR A 186 -6.59 25.37 31.89
N SER A 187 -6.55 24.14 32.40
CA SER A 187 -5.93 23.82 33.68
C SER A 187 -4.49 23.37 33.52
N ALA A 188 -3.66 23.75 34.49
CA ALA A 188 -2.31 23.20 34.58
C ALA A 188 -2.39 21.75 35.09
N PRO A 189 -1.55 20.85 34.55
CA PRO A 189 -1.57 19.45 34.93
C PRO A 189 -1.18 19.25 36.40
N GLY A 190 -1.62 18.11 36.95
CA GLY A 190 -1.37 17.74 38.35
C GLY A 190 -2.09 18.63 39.36
N ASP A 191 -1.59 18.66 40.60
CA ASP A 191 -2.23 19.37 41.72
C ASP A 191 -1.77 20.84 41.86
N SER A 192 -1.26 21.44 40.78
CA SER A 192 -0.75 22.82 40.79
C SER A 192 -1.82 23.85 41.19
N GLY A 193 -3.09 23.57 40.90
CA GLY A 193 -4.20 24.47 41.13
C GLY A 193 -4.12 25.75 40.29
N LEU A 194 -3.42 25.73 39.14
CA LEU A 194 -3.39 26.86 38.22
C LEU A 194 -4.41 26.71 37.09
N LEU A 195 -5.03 27.82 36.73
CA LEU A 195 -5.88 27.98 35.56
C LEU A 195 -5.34 29.13 34.71
N ALA A 196 -5.39 28.98 33.39
CA ALA A 196 -5.21 30.08 32.45
C ALA A 196 -6.50 30.30 31.69
N ALA A 197 -6.90 31.56 31.57
CA ALA A 197 -8.02 32.01 30.76
C ALA A 197 -7.53 32.90 29.62
N PHE A 198 -8.18 32.82 28.47
CA PHE A 198 -7.83 33.60 27.27
C PHE A 198 -9.06 33.80 26.40
N ASP A 199 -9.09 34.87 25.60
CA ASP A 199 -10.19 35.16 24.68
C ASP A 199 -9.73 35.00 23.22
N PRO A 200 -10.14 33.94 22.51
CA PRO A 200 -9.71 33.68 21.15
C PRO A 200 -10.26 34.64 20.09
N HIS A 201 -11.26 35.46 20.46
CA HIS A 201 -11.91 36.41 19.57
C HIS A 201 -11.46 37.85 19.82
N SER A 202 -10.61 38.06 20.81
CA SER A 202 -9.99 39.35 21.10
C SER A 202 -8.66 39.53 20.36
N SER A 203 -8.50 40.68 19.70
CA SER A 203 -7.22 41.08 19.10
C SER A 203 -6.14 41.37 20.14
N GLY A 204 -6.51 41.59 21.41
CA GLY A 204 -5.59 41.97 22.48
C GLY A 204 -4.75 40.83 23.05
N GLY A 205 -5.06 39.55 22.75
CA GLY A 205 -4.27 38.39 23.21
C GLY A 205 -4.03 38.32 24.72
N THR A 206 -5.02 38.76 25.51
CA THR A 206 -4.87 38.81 26.96
C THR A 206 -4.99 37.41 27.56
N ILE A 207 -4.03 37.06 28.41
CA ILE A 207 -4.00 35.85 29.22
C ILE A 207 -4.19 36.24 30.68
N GLY A 208 -5.09 35.57 31.38
CA GLY A 208 -5.25 35.66 32.83
C GLY A 208 -4.84 34.34 33.49
N VAL A 209 -3.95 34.38 34.47
CA VAL A 209 -3.56 33.21 35.27
C VAL A 209 -4.16 33.34 36.66
N TYR A 210 -4.75 32.24 37.13
CA TYR A 210 -5.44 32.15 38.40
C TYR A 210 -4.91 30.98 39.21
N ASN A 211 -4.78 31.18 40.51
CA ASN A 211 -4.56 30.12 41.48
C ASN A 211 -5.90 29.81 42.15
N VAL A 212 -6.32 28.54 42.05
CA VAL A 212 -7.54 27.98 42.61
C VAL A 212 -7.28 26.91 43.69
N SER A 213 -6.02 26.77 44.11
CA SER A 213 -5.66 25.88 45.21
C SER A 213 -6.39 26.26 46.50
N GLY A 214 -6.78 25.25 47.29
CA GLY A 214 -7.53 25.47 48.53
C GLY A 214 -8.95 26.01 48.34
N GLY A 215 -9.48 26.05 47.11
CA GLY A 215 -10.86 26.44 46.82
C GLY A 215 -11.11 27.94 46.68
N THR A 216 -10.07 28.78 46.77
CA THR A 216 -10.13 30.24 46.61
C THR A 216 -9.75 30.63 45.18
N PHE A 217 -10.59 31.40 44.50
CA PHE A 217 -10.29 31.92 43.16
C PHE A 217 -9.46 33.20 43.24
N THR A 218 -8.16 33.12 42.93
CA THR A 218 -7.25 34.29 43.00
C THR A 218 -6.56 34.52 41.66
N ARG A 219 -6.80 35.68 41.03
CA ARG A 219 -6.02 36.08 39.84
C ARG A 219 -4.60 36.45 40.25
N THR A 220 -3.63 35.65 39.81
CA THR A 220 -2.21 35.90 40.08
C THR A 220 -1.61 36.86 39.07
N ARG A 221 -2.07 36.81 37.81
CA ARG A 221 -1.61 37.73 36.76
C ARG A 221 -2.58 37.89 35.61
N ALA A 222 -2.50 39.01 34.91
CA ALA A 222 -3.13 39.19 33.61
C ALA A 222 -2.27 40.11 32.72
N GLY A 223 -2.24 39.85 31.42
CA GLY A 223 -1.52 40.67 30.46
C GLY A 223 -1.51 40.05 29.06
N GLN A 224 -1.07 40.82 28.08
CA GLN A 224 -0.86 40.32 26.72
C GLN A 224 0.38 39.41 26.66
N VAL A 225 0.27 38.30 25.95
CA VAL A 225 1.39 37.42 25.59
C VAL A 225 1.39 37.24 24.08
N GLY A 226 2.57 37.33 23.45
CA GLY A 226 2.67 37.22 22.00
C GLY A 226 1.95 38.35 21.27
N ASN A 227 1.51 38.06 20.05
CA ASN A 227 1.08 39.08 19.09
C ASN A 227 -0.45 39.23 18.93
N GLY A 228 -1.24 38.69 19.86
CA GLY A 228 -2.71 38.80 19.82
C GLY A 228 -3.42 37.59 19.21
N TYR A 229 -4.76 37.63 19.18
CA TYR A 229 -5.65 36.56 18.69
C TYR A 229 -5.27 35.16 19.22
N THR A 230 -5.17 35.02 20.53
CA THR A 230 -4.77 33.77 21.18
C THR A 230 -5.79 32.66 20.93
N ARG A 231 -5.49 31.70 20.04
CA ARG A 231 -6.43 30.61 19.68
C ARG A 231 -6.41 29.43 20.65
N SER A 232 -5.31 29.23 21.36
CA SER A 232 -5.14 28.10 22.26
C SER A 232 -4.06 28.39 23.28
N VAL A 233 -4.25 27.93 24.52
CA VAL A 233 -3.23 27.98 25.57
C VAL A 233 -3.08 26.59 26.18
N ALA A 234 -1.85 26.23 26.52
CA ALA A 234 -1.55 25.03 27.30
C ALA A 234 -0.47 25.32 28.34
N PHE A 235 -0.48 24.61 29.46
CA PHE A 235 0.64 24.66 30.43
C PHE A 235 1.72 23.66 30.08
N THR A 236 2.97 23.97 30.44
CA THR A 236 4.01 22.94 30.55
C THR A 236 3.70 21.97 31.71
N PRO A 237 4.22 20.74 31.68
CA PRO A 237 3.91 19.73 32.71
C PRO A 237 4.27 20.12 34.15
N ASP A 238 5.24 21.01 34.31
CA ASP A 238 5.67 21.57 35.59
C ASP A 238 4.87 22.82 36.01
N ALA A 239 3.89 23.23 35.19
CA ALA A 239 3.08 24.43 35.33
C ALA A 239 3.87 25.75 35.38
N ALA A 240 5.17 25.74 35.07
CA ALA A 240 6.04 26.91 35.15
C ALA A 240 5.87 27.87 33.96
N GLN A 241 5.36 27.36 32.83
CA GLN A 241 5.18 28.12 31.60
C GLN A 241 3.79 27.89 31.00
N VAL A 242 3.31 28.91 30.29
CA VAL A 242 2.18 28.84 29.37
C VAL A 242 2.70 28.87 27.93
N LEU A 243 2.09 28.05 27.08
CA LEU A 243 2.30 27.97 25.65
C LEU A 243 1.09 28.62 25.00
N VAL A 244 1.31 29.68 24.24
CA VAL A 244 0.26 30.56 23.71
C VAL A 244 0.29 30.49 22.19
N ALA A 245 -0.71 29.87 21.58
CA ALA A 245 -0.89 29.88 20.13
C ALA A 245 -1.48 31.23 19.69
N ASP A 246 -0.71 31.99 18.92
CA ASP A 246 -1.01 33.38 18.51
C ASP A 246 -0.76 33.56 16.99
N THR A 247 -0.84 34.79 16.49
CA THR A 247 -0.68 35.07 15.05
C THR A 247 0.75 34.82 14.50
N ASP A 248 1.77 34.72 15.34
CA ASP A 248 3.16 34.50 14.92
C ASP A 248 3.65 33.06 15.20
N GLY A 249 2.88 32.30 15.98
CA GLY A 249 3.07 30.87 16.14
C GLY A 249 2.63 30.37 17.51
N VAL A 250 3.59 29.83 18.27
CA VAL A 250 3.37 29.44 19.68
C VAL A 250 4.43 30.10 20.55
N THR A 251 4.04 31.14 21.29
CA THR A 251 4.88 31.86 22.25
C THR A 251 4.94 31.12 23.58
N ILE A 252 6.12 31.09 24.20
CA ILE A 252 6.36 30.50 25.52
C ILE A 252 6.51 31.65 26.50
N ALA A 253 5.72 31.68 27.58
CA ALA A 253 5.82 32.68 28.63
C ALA A 253 5.77 32.06 30.03
N GLY A 254 6.39 32.70 31.02
CA GLY A 254 6.31 32.25 32.41
C GLY A 254 4.87 32.31 32.94
N SER A 255 4.39 31.29 33.65
CA SER A 255 3.01 31.29 34.18
C SER A 255 2.83 32.29 35.33
N ALA A 256 3.89 32.57 36.09
CA ALA A 256 3.86 33.48 37.22
C ALA A 256 3.96 34.96 36.83
N ASP A 257 4.66 35.26 35.73
CA ASP A 257 5.04 36.62 35.32
C ASP A 257 4.79 36.93 33.85
N LEU A 258 4.09 36.05 33.11
CA LEU A 258 3.81 36.12 31.67
C LEU A 258 4.96 36.68 30.82
N ALA A 259 6.20 36.53 31.27
CA ALA A 259 7.36 37.06 30.58
C ALA A 259 7.73 36.09 29.47
N GLU A 260 7.85 36.58 28.25
CA GLU A 260 8.21 35.75 27.10
C GLU A 260 9.60 35.15 27.30
N ALA A 261 9.66 33.82 27.16
CA ALA A 261 10.86 33.01 27.36
C ALA A 261 11.35 32.37 26.04
N GLY A 262 10.55 32.42 24.98
CA GLY A 262 10.88 31.86 23.66
C GLY A 262 9.64 31.55 22.84
N SER A 263 9.79 30.76 21.78
CA SER A 263 8.67 30.32 20.95
C SER A 263 8.99 29.00 20.23
N TYR A 264 7.94 28.29 19.81
CA TYR A 264 8.04 27.20 18.84
C TYR A 264 7.73 27.74 17.45
N PRO A 265 8.71 27.76 16.52
CA PRO A 265 8.53 28.40 15.22
C PRO A 265 7.69 27.52 14.30
N ILE A 266 6.44 27.93 14.06
CA ILE A 266 5.57 27.27 13.08
C ILE A 266 5.52 27.99 11.73
N GLY A 267 5.86 29.29 11.71
CA GLY A 267 6.02 30.12 10.51
C GLY A 267 4.71 30.74 9.98
N ASP A 268 3.65 30.71 10.77
CA ASP A 268 2.31 31.22 10.46
C ASP A 268 1.47 31.25 11.77
N TRP A 269 0.16 31.52 11.68
CA TRP A 269 -0.78 31.53 12.79
C TRP A 269 -0.87 30.17 13.50
N GLY A 270 -0.79 30.20 14.83
CA GLY A 270 -1.06 29.07 15.71
C GLY A 270 -2.55 28.92 15.95
N TRP A 271 -3.09 27.75 15.66
CA TRP A 271 -4.50 27.41 15.87
C TRP A 271 -4.71 26.55 17.12
N ALA A 272 -3.77 25.65 17.42
CA ALA A 272 -3.86 24.79 18.60
C ALA A 272 -2.47 24.44 19.14
N VAL A 273 -2.38 24.25 20.46
CA VAL A 273 -1.15 23.80 21.14
C VAL A 273 -1.49 22.80 22.24
N ALA A 274 -0.66 21.75 22.38
CA ALA A 274 -0.79 20.77 23.44
C ALA A 274 0.59 20.32 23.95
N ALA A 275 0.76 20.28 25.27
CA ALA A 275 1.95 19.75 25.92
C ALA A 275 1.69 18.33 26.45
N ALA A 276 2.62 17.40 26.17
CA ALA A 276 2.62 16.07 26.74
C ALA A 276 3.28 16.07 28.12
N SER A 277 3.03 15.03 28.93
CA SER A 277 3.58 14.91 30.29
C SER A 277 5.12 14.89 30.38
N ASP A 278 5.82 14.57 29.28
CA ASP A 278 7.29 14.60 29.19
C ASP A 278 7.84 15.95 28.65
N GLY A 279 6.97 16.94 28.46
CA GLY A 279 7.29 18.27 27.96
C GLY A 279 7.34 18.38 26.43
N THR A 280 7.11 17.28 25.70
CA THR A 280 6.97 17.38 24.23
C THR A 280 5.79 18.29 23.89
N VAL A 281 5.98 19.20 22.94
CA VAL A 281 4.93 20.12 22.50
C VAL A 281 4.47 19.77 21.09
N ALA A 282 3.16 19.66 20.89
CA ALA A 282 2.54 19.65 19.58
C ALA A 282 1.92 21.02 19.31
N THR A 283 2.14 21.52 18.11
CA THR A 283 1.60 22.81 17.63
C THR A 283 0.89 22.59 16.31
N ALA A 284 -0.24 23.24 16.11
CA ALA A 284 -0.94 23.25 14.83
C ALA A 284 -1.05 24.66 14.28
N GLY A 285 -0.65 24.82 13.03
CA GLY A 285 -0.99 25.93 12.13
C GLY A 285 -1.25 25.31 10.75
N PRO A 286 -0.73 25.88 9.65
CA PRO A 286 -0.82 25.27 8.32
C PRO A 286 -0.26 23.84 8.24
N THR A 287 0.63 23.50 9.16
CA THR A 287 1.14 22.14 9.39
C THR A 287 1.05 21.81 10.88
N LEU A 288 1.00 20.51 11.19
CA LEU A 288 1.16 20.04 12.56
C LEU A 288 2.62 19.71 12.81
N LYS A 289 3.22 20.32 13.83
CA LYS A 289 4.62 20.14 14.20
C LYS A 289 4.73 19.64 15.63
N VAL A 290 5.73 18.80 15.89
CA VAL A 290 6.03 18.25 17.21
C VAL A 290 7.46 18.61 17.57
N PHE A 291 7.65 19.23 18.73
CA PHE A 291 8.92 19.74 19.22
C PHE A 291 9.34 19.05 20.51
N ALA A 292 10.65 18.90 20.70
CA ALA A 292 11.21 18.60 22.00
C ALA A 292 10.99 19.80 22.94
N PRO A 293 10.93 19.59 24.28
CA PRO A 293 10.80 20.69 25.23
C PRO A 293 11.88 21.77 25.00
N GLY A 294 11.45 23.01 24.75
CA GLY A 294 12.34 24.15 24.48
C GLY A 294 13.11 24.09 23.15
N GLY A 295 12.84 23.09 22.30
CA GLY A 295 13.49 22.94 21.00
C GLY A 295 12.90 23.86 19.93
N THR A 296 13.75 24.40 19.05
CA THR A 296 13.31 25.26 17.93
C THR A 296 13.18 24.54 16.60
N ALA A 297 13.63 23.28 16.52
CA ALA A 297 13.48 22.44 15.33
C ALA A 297 12.47 21.31 15.61
N PRO A 298 11.53 21.04 14.69
CA PRO A 298 10.55 19.99 14.90
C PRO A 298 11.18 18.60 14.81
N ILE A 299 10.80 17.73 15.75
CA ILE A 299 11.03 16.28 15.70
C ILE A 299 10.29 15.69 14.49
N ARG A 300 9.03 16.10 14.33
CA ARG A 300 8.12 15.69 13.25
C ARG A 300 7.35 16.89 12.74
N GLU A 301 7.10 16.86 11.44
CA GLU A 301 6.19 17.78 10.75
C GLU A 301 5.24 16.95 9.89
N TYR A 302 3.96 17.27 9.98
CA TYR A 302 2.88 16.60 9.26
C TYR A 302 2.18 17.63 8.38
N SER A 303 2.20 17.37 7.08
CA SER A 303 1.29 18.04 6.16
C SER A 303 -0.13 17.53 6.40
N LEU A 304 -1.06 18.46 6.58
CA LEU A 304 -2.48 18.14 6.61
C LEU A 304 -2.94 17.88 5.16
N PRO A 305 -3.74 16.84 4.90
CA PRO A 305 -4.19 16.53 3.54
C PRO A 305 -5.29 17.49 3.09
N ASP A 306 -5.53 17.54 1.78
CA ASP A 306 -6.72 18.16 1.19
C ASP A 306 -7.81 17.09 1.06
N THR A 307 -8.84 17.16 1.91
CA THR A 307 -9.94 16.18 1.92
C THR A 307 -11.28 16.75 1.45
N ASP A 308 -11.32 18.03 1.09
CA ASP A 308 -12.56 18.68 0.72
C ASP A 308 -13.05 18.22 -0.67
N PRO A 309 -14.33 17.82 -0.82
CA PRO A 309 -14.83 17.37 -2.11
C PRO A 309 -15.19 18.51 -3.08
N VAL A 310 -15.24 19.76 -2.59
CA VAL A 310 -15.78 20.93 -3.33
C VAL A 310 -14.75 22.05 -3.48
N SER A 311 -13.86 22.27 -2.51
CA SER A 311 -12.78 23.27 -2.59
C SER A 311 -11.40 22.62 -2.62
N SER A 312 -10.37 23.38 -3.00
CA SER A 312 -8.97 22.96 -2.81
C SER A 312 -8.35 23.70 -1.63
N GLY A 313 -7.62 22.99 -0.80
CA GLY A 313 -6.93 23.53 0.37
C GLY A 313 -6.76 22.44 1.43
N ASN A 314 -5.61 22.45 2.10
CA ASN A 314 -5.38 21.49 3.17
C ASN A 314 -6.40 21.68 4.28
N ASP A 315 -6.82 20.58 4.89
CA ASP A 315 -7.55 20.59 6.15
C ASP A 315 -6.77 21.41 7.20
N ARG A 316 -7.48 21.95 8.17
CA ARG A 316 -6.91 22.64 9.33
C ARG A 316 -7.24 21.89 10.62
N VAL A 317 -6.39 21.98 11.62
CA VAL A 317 -6.75 21.51 12.97
C VAL A 317 -7.76 22.50 13.55
N ALA A 318 -8.89 21.99 14.03
CA ALA A 318 -9.88 22.82 14.70
C ALA A 318 -9.27 23.46 15.96
N GLU A 319 -9.72 24.66 16.31
CA GLU A 319 -9.33 25.31 17.57
C GLU A 319 -9.65 24.36 18.74
N ARG A 320 -8.74 24.29 19.72
CA ARG A 320 -8.80 23.32 20.84
C ARG A 320 -8.86 21.83 20.43
N GLY A 321 -8.74 21.52 19.14
CA GLY A 321 -8.83 20.17 18.60
C GLY A 321 -7.54 19.37 18.68
N LEU A 322 -6.64 19.64 19.63
CA LEU A 322 -5.33 18.97 19.74
C LEU A 322 -5.07 18.48 21.16
N ALA A 323 -4.83 17.18 21.34
CA ALA A 323 -4.60 16.60 22.66
C ALA A 323 -3.67 15.38 22.63
N TRP A 324 -2.85 15.23 23.65
CA TRP A 324 -2.00 14.06 23.84
C TRP A 324 -2.74 12.93 24.55
N GLU A 325 -2.35 11.69 24.24
CA GLU A 325 -2.66 10.56 25.11
C GLU A 325 -2.02 10.77 26.51
N PRO A 326 -2.80 10.70 27.60
CA PRO A 326 -2.26 10.78 28.95
C PRO A 326 -1.17 9.74 29.21
N GLY A 327 0.05 10.18 29.49
CA GLY A 327 1.22 9.31 29.72
C GLY A 327 1.70 8.51 28.51
N GLY A 328 1.12 8.74 27.33
CA GLY A 328 1.36 7.96 26.13
C GLY A 328 2.20 8.66 25.06
N ASN A 329 2.14 8.08 23.86
CA ASN A 329 2.85 8.57 22.67
C ASN A 329 1.93 8.59 21.46
N ARG A 330 0.66 8.92 21.67
CA ARG A 330 -0.29 9.27 20.61
C ARG A 330 -0.69 10.72 20.74
N LEU A 331 -0.85 11.35 19.59
CA LEU A 331 -1.39 12.69 19.46
C LEU A 331 -2.69 12.59 18.68
N PHE A 332 -3.74 13.20 19.23
CA PHE A 332 -5.06 13.28 18.63
C PHE A 332 -5.26 14.70 18.09
N ALA A 333 -5.69 14.80 16.84
CA ALA A 333 -6.09 16.06 16.24
C ALA A 333 -7.47 15.92 15.59
N VAL A 334 -8.39 16.82 15.89
CA VAL A 334 -9.61 16.99 15.12
C VAL A 334 -9.33 18.00 14.02
N THR A 335 -9.43 17.58 12.76
CA THR A 335 -9.28 18.47 11.62
C THR A 335 -10.59 18.72 10.92
N GLU A 336 -10.72 19.89 10.33
CA GLU A 336 -11.88 20.34 9.57
C GLU A 336 -11.44 20.89 8.20
N ASN A 337 -12.34 20.84 7.23
CA ASN A 337 -12.15 21.43 5.91
C ASN A 337 -13.23 22.49 5.61
N TYR A 338 -13.19 23.07 4.41
CA TYR A 338 -14.07 24.18 4.04
C TYR A 338 -15.56 23.79 4.03
N SER A 339 -15.86 22.53 3.72
CA SER A 339 -17.20 21.94 3.75
C SER A 339 -17.61 21.43 5.13
N GLU A 340 -16.88 21.82 6.19
CA GLU A 340 -17.15 21.44 7.59
C GLU A 340 -17.17 19.91 7.80
N ILE A 341 -16.36 19.18 7.02
CA ILE A 341 -16.15 17.75 7.25
C ILE A 341 -15.03 17.59 8.27
N HIS A 342 -15.35 16.86 9.34
CA HIS A 342 -14.46 16.69 10.48
C HIS A 342 -13.84 15.30 10.50
N HIS A 343 -12.55 15.23 10.86
CA HIS A 343 -11.81 13.99 10.98
C HIS A 343 -11.06 13.94 12.31
N LEU A 344 -11.13 12.80 13.01
CA LEU A 344 -10.19 12.49 14.06
C LEU A 344 -8.95 11.85 13.43
N ARG A 345 -7.82 12.54 13.57
CA ARG A 345 -6.49 12.09 13.19
C ARG A 345 -5.76 11.59 14.42
N VAL A 346 -5.14 10.43 14.27
CA VAL A 346 -4.35 9.78 15.32
C VAL A 346 -2.95 9.61 14.79
N TYR A 347 -2.00 10.31 15.41
CA TYR A 347 -0.58 10.17 15.09
C TYR A 347 0.08 9.24 16.09
N THR A 348 0.76 8.21 15.57
CA THR A 348 1.40 7.16 16.38
C THR A 348 2.90 7.40 16.46
N GLU A 349 3.43 7.34 17.68
CA GLU A 349 4.83 7.66 17.98
C GLU A 349 5.32 9.01 17.39
N PRO A 350 4.54 10.11 17.47
CA PRO A 350 4.92 11.38 16.87
C PRO A 350 6.11 12.03 17.58
N LYS A 351 6.50 11.53 18.76
CA LYS A 351 7.73 11.91 19.48
C LYS A 351 9.01 11.33 18.86
N LYS A 352 8.90 10.41 17.90
CA LYS A 352 10.05 9.86 17.17
C LYS A 352 10.24 10.57 15.84
N SER A 353 11.47 11.00 15.59
CA SER A 353 11.89 11.44 14.26
C SER A 353 11.86 10.28 13.27
N LEU A 354 11.74 10.59 11.98
CA LEU A 354 11.75 9.59 10.90
C LEU A 354 13.10 9.62 10.16
N PRO A 355 13.99 8.65 10.39
CA PRO A 355 15.24 8.58 9.64
C PRO A 355 15.01 8.20 8.18
N ALA A 356 15.78 8.82 7.29
CA ALA A 356 15.91 8.44 5.90
C ALA A 356 17.20 7.64 5.70
N LEU A 357 17.08 6.44 5.13
CA LEU A 357 18.20 5.59 4.75
C LEU A 357 18.30 5.50 3.23
N LYS A 358 19.44 5.91 2.67
CA LYS A 358 19.71 5.84 1.23
C LYS A 358 20.90 4.94 0.97
N LEU A 359 20.84 4.15 -0.11
CA LEU A 359 21.92 3.27 -0.55
C LEU A 359 22.32 3.59 -1.99
N SER A 360 23.62 3.55 -2.25
CA SER A 360 24.21 3.69 -3.58
C SER A 360 25.24 2.59 -3.84
N GLY A 361 25.47 2.32 -5.12
CA GLY A 361 26.35 1.24 -5.58
C GLY A 361 26.15 0.96 -7.06
N PRO A 362 26.98 0.07 -7.64
CA PRO A 362 26.92 -0.23 -9.06
C PRO A 362 25.60 -0.91 -9.46
N ALA A 363 25.18 -0.74 -10.72
CA ALA A 363 24.02 -1.46 -11.26
C ALA A 363 24.35 -2.94 -11.57
N SER A 364 25.60 -3.22 -11.92
CA SER A 364 26.10 -4.56 -12.23
C SER A 364 27.52 -4.78 -11.73
N ALA A 365 27.89 -6.04 -11.52
CA ALA A 365 29.22 -6.42 -11.10
C ALA A 365 29.64 -7.79 -11.65
N THR A 366 30.95 -8.02 -11.70
CA THR A 366 31.49 -9.33 -12.04
C THR A 366 31.46 -10.24 -10.81
N ARG A 367 30.96 -11.48 -10.97
CA ARG A 367 30.93 -12.48 -9.89
C ARG A 367 32.31 -12.68 -9.25
N ALA A 368 32.33 -12.88 -7.93
CA ALA A 368 33.53 -13.07 -7.13
C ALA A 368 34.55 -11.92 -7.22
N LYS A 369 34.10 -10.71 -7.58
CA LYS A 369 34.84 -9.46 -7.42
C LYS A 369 34.20 -8.61 -6.33
N PRO A 370 34.97 -7.73 -5.67
CA PRO A 370 34.44 -6.84 -4.65
C PRO A 370 33.31 -5.94 -5.19
N ILE A 371 32.22 -5.83 -4.43
CA ILE A 371 31.09 -4.94 -4.67
C ILE A 371 31.02 -3.99 -3.48
N THR A 372 31.21 -2.70 -3.72
CA THR A 372 31.10 -1.68 -2.67
C THR A 372 29.74 -1.00 -2.74
N ILE A 373 29.06 -0.97 -1.59
CA ILE A 373 27.81 -0.25 -1.38
C ILE A 373 28.10 0.86 -0.37
N THR A 374 27.64 2.06 -0.68
CA THR A 374 27.66 3.20 0.23
C THR A 374 26.25 3.53 0.68
N GLY A 375 26.11 4.16 1.84
CA GLY A 375 24.82 4.63 2.30
C GLY A 375 24.93 5.83 3.23
N SER A 376 23.78 6.44 3.48
CA SER A 376 23.61 7.55 4.41
C SER A 376 22.34 7.35 5.23
N LEU A 377 22.46 7.47 6.55
CA LEU A 377 21.34 7.50 7.50
C LEU A 377 21.25 8.92 8.08
N THR A 378 20.13 9.60 7.85
CA THR A 378 19.91 11.00 8.28
C THR A 378 18.54 11.12 8.92
N ALA A 379 18.36 12.01 9.90
CA ALA A 379 17.06 12.28 10.53
C ALA A 379 16.95 13.78 10.89
N SER A 380 15.75 14.25 11.22
CA SER A 380 15.50 15.61 11.73
C SER A 380 16.18 15.81 13.08
N LEU A 381 16.10 14.80 13.96
CA LEU A 381 16.91 14.75 15.17
C LEU A 381 18.32 14.22 14.83
N PRO A 382 19.39 14.82 15.40
CA PRO A 382 20.74 14.34 15.19
C PRO A 382 20.91 12.88 15.66
N LEU A 383 21.45 12.05 14.77
CA LEU A 383 21.85 10.69 15.10
C LEU A 383 23.29 10.68 15.65
N PRO A 384 23.57 9.94 16.74
CA PRO A 384 24.94 9.81 17.24
C PRO A 384 25.90 9.20 16.21
N ALA A 385 27.14 9.67 16.20
CA ALA A 385 28.21 8.98 15.48
C ALA A 385 28.34 7.54 16.02
N GLY A 386 28.58 6.59 15.13
CA GLY A 386 28.66 5.18 15.50
C GLY A 386 27.31 4.44 15.46
N THR A 387 26.22 5.09 15.04
CA THR A 387 24.88 4.47 14.97
C THR A 387 24.93 3.16 14.15
N PRO A 388 24.47 2.02 14.71
CA PRO A 388 24.59 0.73 14.05
C PRO A 388 23.53 0.52 12.97
N VAL A 389 23.96 0.04 11.80
CA VAL A 389 23.10 -0.44 10.70
C VAL A 389 23.44 -1.88 10.36
N THR A 390 22.42 -2.73 10.25
CA THR A 390 22.57 -4.16 9.94
C THR A 390 22.49 -4.38 8.44
N VAL A 391 23.42 -5.16 7.89
CA VAL A 391 23.49 -5.46 6.46
C VAL A 391 23.16 -6.94 6.21
N THR A 392 22.19 -7.20 5.33
CA THR A 392 21.80 -8.54 4.88
C THR A 392 21.82 -8.61 3.37
N ARG A 393 22.32 -9.73 2.82
CA ARG A 393 22.34 -9.99 1.38
C ARG A 393 21.43 -11.15 1.02
N THR A 394 20.55 -10.96 0.04
CA THR A 394 19.71 -12.01 -0.53
C THR A 394 20.16 -12.29 -1.96
N ASP A 395 20.38 -13.57 -2.27
CA ASP A 395 20.82 -14.02 -3.59
C ASP A 395 20.33 -15.47 -3.85
N LEU A 396 20.65 -16.03 -5.01
CA LEU A 396 20.24 -17.40 -5.39
C LEU A 396 20.86 -18.51 -4.53
N GLU A 397 21.95 -18.24 -3.79
CA GLU A 397 22.58 -19.19 -2.86
C GLU A 397 21.98 -19.07 -1.45
N TYR A 398 21.59 -17.85 -1.06
CA TYR A 398 20.97 -17.53 0.24
C TYR A 398 19.62 -16.82 0.03
N PRO A 399 18.57 -17.55 -0.41
CA PRO A 399 17.27 -16.96 -0.70
C PRO A 399 16.56 -16.41 0.55
N SER A 400 16.87 -16.96 1.74
CA SER A 400 16.39 -16.47 3.04
C SER A 400 17.23 -15.32 3.62
N GLY A 401 18.27 -14.89 2.90
CA GLY A 401 19.20 -13.85 3.34
C GLY A 401 20.44 -14.40 4.06
N LYS A 402 21.56 -13.71 3.88
CA LYS A 402 22.84 -13.92 4.56
C LYS A 402 23.22 -12.63 5.28
N ALA A 403 23.45 -12.70 6.60
CA ALA A 403 23.97 -11.57 7.35
C ALA A 403 25.41 -11.24 6.92
N LEU A 404 25.67 -9.96 6.66
CA LEU A 404 27.02 -9.42 6.40
C LEU A 404 27.57 -8.63 7.60
N GLY A 405 26.86 -8.70 8.74
CA GLY A 405 27.18 -8.04 9.99
C GLY A 405 26.64 -6.62 10.08
N THR A 406 27.09 -5.91 11.11
CA THR A 406 26.73 -4.53 11.42
C THR A 406 27.80 -3.57 10.88
N ARG A 407 27.39 -2.39 10.45
CA ARG A 407 28.27 -1.25 10.18
C ARG A 407 27.84 -0.08 11.04
N THR A 408 28.75 0.85 11.26
CA THR A 408 28.49 2.05 12.06
C THR A 408 28.55 3.28 11.17
N THR A 409 27.67 4.25 11.40
CA THR A 409 27.69 5.52 10.68
C THR A 409 28.82 6.43 11.18
N ALA A 410 29.37 7.24 10.28
CA ALA A 410 30.14 8.42 10.66
C ALA A 410 29.23 9.51 11.24
N ALA A 411 29.82 10.59 11.78
CA ALA A 411 29.06 11.70 12.37
C ALA A 411 28.09 12.38 11.38
N ASN A 412 28.39 12.36 10.07
CA ASN A 412 27.51 12.86 9.02
C ASN A 412 26.48 11.81 8.53
N GLY A 413 26.33 10.68 9.21
CA GLY A 413 25.41 9.61 8.86
C GLY A 413 25.88 8.66 7.74
N SER A 414 27.03 8.92 7.12
CA SER A 414 27.54 8.08 6.01
C SER A 414 28.13 6.75 6.51
N PHE A 415 28.05 5.71 5.69
CA PHE A 415 28.70 4.42 5.93
C PHE A 415 28.99 3.70 4.60
N SER A 416 29.83 2.68 4.64
CA SER A 416 30.10 1.82 3.49
C SER A 416 30.37 0.37 3.91
N PHE A 417 30.17 -0.55 2.98
CA PHE A 417 30.62 -1.92 3.11
C PHE A 417 30.95 -2.52 1.75
N THR A 418 31.81 -3.53 1.78
CA THR A 418 32.18 -4.31 0.60
C THR A 418 31.76 -5.76 0.81
N ASP A 419 31.23 -6.37 -0.24
CA ASP A 419 30.94 -7.80 -0.29
C ASP A 419 31.60 -8.45 -1.50
N THR A 420 32.07 -9.67 -1.35
CA THR A 420 32.59 -10.50 -2.45
C THR A 420 31.75 -11.77 -2.54
N THR A 421 30.63 -11.68 -3.24
CA THR A 421 29.71 -12.82 -3.38
C THR A 421 30.17 -13.80 -4.48
N SER A 422 30.05 -15.09 -4.18
CA SER A 422 30.25 -16.16 -5.17
C SER A 422 28.98 -16.48 -5.97
N ALA A 423 27.84 -15.88 -5.60
CA ALA A 423 26.58 -15.98 -6.33
C ALA A 423 26.46 -14.85 -7.37
N GLY A 424 25.86 -15.17 -8.50
CA GLY A 424 25.46 -14.28 -9.58
C GLY A 424 23.94 -14.24 -9.74
N GLY A 425 23.45 -13.50 -10.74
CA GLY A 425 22.05 -13.10 -10.83
C GLY A 425 21.80 -11.81 -10.06
N THR A 426 20.57 -11.58 -9.63
CA THR A 426 20.23 -10.42 -8.81
C THR A 426 20.70 -10.66 -7.38
N VAL A 427 21.62 -9.84 -6.90
CA VAL A 427 22.07 -9.81 -5.51
C VAL A 427 21.51 -8.56 -4.86
N THR A 428 20.69 -8.73 -3.83
CA THR A 428 20.01 -7.62 -3.16
C THR A 428 20.60 -7.41 -1.78
N TYR A 429 21.15 -6.23 -1.53
CA TYR A 429 21.59 -5.82 -0.20
C TYR A 429 20.47 -5.04 0.48
N ARG A 430 20.07 -5.48 1.67
CA ARG A 430 19.19 -4.73 2.57
C ARG A 430 20.01 -4.18 3.71
N VAL A 431 19.91 -2.89 3.96
CA VAL A 431 20.45 -2.25 5.16
C VAL A 431 19.29 -1.82 6.04
N SER A 432 19.42 -1.98 7.34
CA SER A 432 18.37 -1.62 8.30
C SER A 432 18.93 -0.97 9.54
N TYR A 433 18.30 0.12 9.94
CA TYR A 433 18.45 0.74 11.24
C TYR A 433 17.21 0.36 12.06
N ALA A 434 17.43 -0.17 13.27
CA ALA A 434 16.36 -0.70 14.10
C ALA A 434 15.49 0.38 14.77
N GLY A 435 15.93 1.65 14.72
CA GLY A 435 15.35 2.70 15.55
C GLY A 435 15.96 2.71 16.94
N ASP A 436 15.56 3.72 17.71
CA ASP A 436 15.83 3.85 19.15
C ASP A 436 14.65 4.55 19.84
N ALA A 437 14.86 5.10 21.04
CA ALA A 437 13.82 5.79 21.78
C ALA A 437 13.27 7.04 21.05
N THR A 438 14.09 7.72 20.25
CA THR A 438 13.77 9.00 19.61
C THR A 438 13.73 8.93 18.08
N HIS A 439 14.07 7.79 17.49
CA HIS A 439 14.12 7.58 16.05
C HIS A 439 13.36 6.31 15.65
N ALA A 440 12.50 6.40 14.63
CA ALA A 440 11.83 5.24 14.07
C ALA A 440 12.80 4.31 13.32
N ALA A 441 12.43 3.04 13.18
CA ALA A 441 13.15 2.08 12.37
C ALA A 441 13.05 2.42 10.87
N VAL A 442 14.12 2.17 10.11
CA VAL A 442 14.10 2.33 8.64
C VAL A 442 14.95 1.28 7.95
N SER A 443 14.57 0.91 6.72
CA SER A 443 15.39 0.03 5.88
C SER A 443 15.40 0.47 4.44
N ALA A 444 16.46 0.13 3.73
CA ALA A 444 16.62 0.39 2.30
C ALA A 444 17.27 -0.80 1.62
N THR A 445 17.04 -0.94 0.31
CA THR A 445 17.62 -2.02 -0.48
C THR A 445 18.35 -1.52 -1.72
N LYS A 446 19.42 -2.23 -2.11
CA LYS A 446 20.14 -2.02 -3.36
C LYS A 446 20.34 -3.36 -4.07
N ALA A 447 19.78 -3.48 -5.27
CA ALA A 447 20.00 -4.63 -6.14
C ALA A 447 21.18 -4.39 -7.08
N VAL A 448 21.99 -5.44 -7.29
CA VAL A 448 23.14 -5.46 -8.20
C VAL A 448 23.03 -6.68 -9.10
N ALA A 449 23.11 -6.48 -10.41
CA ALA A 449 23.14 -7.58 -11.39
C ALA A 449 24.55 -8.17 -11.47
N VAL A 450 24.74 -9.34 -10.86
CA VAL A 450 26.05 -10.01 -10.80
C VAL A 450 26.16 -11.06 -11.91
N SER A 451 27.27 -11.07 -12.63
CA SER A 451 27.44 -11.91 -13.82
C SER A 451 27.34 -13.42 -13.53
N ARG A 452 26.83 -14.20 -14.50
CA ARG A 452 26.81 -15.67 -14.45
C ARG A 452 27.48 -16.23 -15.70
N THR A 453 28.10 -17.39 -15.55
CA THR A 453 28.76 -18.07 -16.68
C THR A 453 27.67 -18.66 -17.59
N ALA A 454 27.70 -18.34 -18.88
CA ALA A 454 26.75 -18.91 -19.84
C ALA A 454 27.11 -20.37 -20.14
N PRO A 455 26.18 -21.33 -19.98
CA PRO A 455 26.44 -22.71 -20.34
C PRO A 455 26.21 -22.93 -21.84
N SER A 456 26.81 -23.99 -22.40
CA SER A 456 26.37 -24.51 -23.69
C SER A 456 25.12 -25.37 -23.52
N LEU A 457 24.12 -25.17 -24.38
CA LEU A 457 22.94 -26.02 -24.47
C LEU A 457 22.59 -26.15 -25.95
N ALA A 458 22.42 -27.38 -26.41
CA ALA A 458 22.02 -27.68 -27.78
C ALA A 458 20.97 -28.79 -27.79
N ILE A 459 20.16 -28.81 -28.84
CA ILE A 459 19.19 -29.88 -29.12
C ILE A 459 19.32 -30.29 -30.59
N ASN A 460 19.26 -31.59 -30.87
CA ASN A 460 19.45 -32.12 -32.21
C ASN A 460 18.21 -31.93 -33.13
N ASN A 461 18.35 -32.37 -34.38
CA ASN A 461 17.29 -32.47 -35.39
C ASN A 461 16.74 -31.16 -35.97
N ASN A 462 17.31 -29.99 -35.64
CA ASN A 462 16.88 -28.74 -36.24
C ASN A 462 16.92 -28.80 -37.78
N GLY A 463 15.83 -28.41 -38.43
CA GLY A 463 15.67 -28.41 -39.89
C GLY A 463 15.35 -29.76 -40.52
N LYS A 464 15.36 -30.88 -39.76
CA LYS A 464 15.10 -32.21 -40.35
C LYS A 464 13.64 -32.38 -40.75
N VAL A 465 13.44 -33.14 -41.82
CA VAL A 465 12.12 -33.49 -42.36
C VAL A 465 11.83 -34.97 -42.11
N TYR A 466 10.71 -35.25 -41.45
CA TYR A 466 10.27 -36.59 -41.08
C TYR A 466 9.00 -37.01 -41.82
N GLY A 467 8.74 -38.32 -41.86
CA GLY A 467 7.46 -38.86 -42.34
C GLY A 467 6.35 -38.67 -41.30
N TYR A 468 5.12 -38.51 -41.76
CA TYR A 468 3.94 -38.43 -40.89
C TYR A 468 3.78 -39.68 -40.01
N GLY A 469 3.57 -39.46 -38.72
CA GLY A 469 3.43 -40.52 -37.71
C GLY A 469 4.74 -41.19 -37.30
N SER A 470 5.88 -40.77 -37.85
CA SER A 470 7.20 -41.26 -37.43
C SER A 470 7.56 -40.79 -36.02
N THR A 471 8.45 -41.51 -35.36
CA THR A 471 8.98 -41.13 -34.04
C THR A 471 10.40 -40.61 -34.19
N ALA A 472 10.66 -39.41 -33.70
CA ALA A 472 11.99 -38.82 -33.66
C ALA A 472 12.49 -38.73 -32.21
N THR A 473 13.76 -39.09 -31.99
CA THR A 473 14.42 -38.91 -30.70
C THR A 473 15.10 -37.55 -30.63
N PHE A 474 14.61 -36.70 -29.73
CA PHE A 474 15.22 -35.42 -29.41
C PHE A 474 16.17 -35.60 -28.24
N THR A 475 17.42 -35.22 -28.42
CA THR A 475 18.46 -35.26 -27.40
C THR A 475 18.98 -33.86 -27.16
N ALA A 476 18.79 -33.34 -25.96
CA ALA A 476 19.42 -32.11 -25.51
C ALA A 476 20.75 -32.43 -24.82
N ARG A 477 21.78 -31.62 -25.08
CA ARG A 477 23.11 -31.72 -24.47
C ARG A 477 23.44 -30.42 -23.76
N LEU A 478 23.66 -30.51 -22.45
CA LEU A 478 24.03 -29.39 -21.57
C LEU A 478 25.51 -29.52 -21.18
N GLY A 479 26.28 -28.45 -21.36
CA GLY A 479 27.69 -28.36 -20.98
C GLY A 479 27.91 -28.27 -19.46
N THR A 480 29.11 -27.88 -19.05
CA THR A 480 29.44 -27.70 -17.62
C THR A 480 28.56 -26.63 -16.96
N THR A 481 28.08 -26.93 -15.75
CA THR A 481 27.30 -26.03 -14.90
C THR A 481 27.81 -26.15 -13.47
N TYR A 482 27.31 -25.31 -12.56
CA TYR A 482 27.73 -25.34 -11.16
C TYR A 482 27.01 -26.42 -10.34
N LYS A 483 25.71 -26.26 -10.06
CA LYS A 483 24.93 -27.19 -9.23
C LYS A 483 23.75 -27.77 -10.00
N ASN A 484 23.02 -26.92 -10.72
CA ASN A 484 21.83 -27.37 -11.43
C ASN A 484 22.20 -28.13 -12.70
N ARG A 485 21.64 -29.33 -12.86
CA ARG A 485 21.82 -30.22 -14.02
C ARG A 485 20.50 -30.59 -14.68
N THR A 486 19.39 -29.98 -14.27
CA THR A 486 18.04 -30.26 -14.75
C THR A 486 17.76 -29.54 -16.05
N VAL A 487 17.30 -30.27 -17.06
CA VAL A 487 16.84 -29.72 -18.34
C VAL A 487 15.40 -30.15 -18.59
N GLU A 488 14.63 -29.25 -19.17
CA GLU A 488 13.27 -29.50 -19.64
C GLU A 488 13.23 -29.51 -21.16
N ILE A 489 12.63 -30.53 -21.77
CA ILE A 489 12.34 -30.58 -23.20
C ILE A 489 10.84 -30.33 -23.38
N TRP A 490 10.51 -29.32 -24.18
CA TRP A 490 9.15 -28.91 -24.52
C TRP A 490 8.90 -29.11 -26.02
N ALA A 491 7.66 -29.41 -26.39
CA ALA A 491 7.22 -29.41 -27.79
C ALA A 491 6.08 -28.42 -27.99
N ASP A 492 6.12 -27.75 -29.12
CA ASP A 492 5.16 -26.77 -29.58
C ASP A 492 4.78 -27.11 -31.04
N PRO A 493 3.76 -27.98 -31.23
CA PRO A 493 3.29 -28.37 -32.54
C PRO A 493 2.70 -27.18 -33.30
N TYR A 494 2.99 -27.07 -34.59
CA TYR A 494 2.42 -26.01 -35.42
C TYR A 494 0.90 -26.15 -35.53
N GLY A 495 0.23 -25.00 -35.50
CA GLY A 495 -1.22 -24.87 -35.42
C GLY A 495 -1.62 -24.25 -34.08
N GLY A 496 -2.61 -23.37 -34.08
CA GLY A 496 -3.09 -22.73 -32.85
C GLY A 496 -3.89 -23.66 -31.93
N ASP A 497 -4.03 -24.94 -32.27
CA ASP A 497 -4.97 -25.90 -31.67
C ASP A 497 -4.36 -26.80 -30.60
N LEU A 498 -3.03 -26.97 -30.52
CA LEU A 498 -2.40 -27.94 -29.61
C LEU A 498 -1.57 -27.33 -28.48
N GLY A 499 -1.07 -26.11 -28.65
CA GLY A 499 -0.27 -25.40 -27.64
C GLY A 499 1.06 -26.07 -27.28
N ARG A 500 1.89 -25.32 -26.53
CA ARG A 500 3.18 -25.79 -26.03
C ARG A 500 2.99 -26.72 -24.82
N ARG A 501 3.71 -27.85 -24.79
CA ARG A 501 3.65 -28.85 -23.70
C ARG A 501 5.01 -29.39 -23.28
N LEU A 502 5.16 -29.73 -22.00
CA LEU A 502 6.36 -30.37 -21.45
C LEU A 502 6.40 -31.83 -21.88
N LEU A 503 7.51 -32.25 -22.49
CA LEU A 503 7.73 -33.66 -22.84
C LEU A 503 8.48 -34.39 -21.73
N LYS A 504 9.50 -33.74 -21.16
CA LYS A 504 10.35 -34.36 -20.13
C LYS A 504 11.09 -33.30 -19.32
N ARG A 505 11.20 -33.52 -18.01
CA ARG A 505 12.06 -32.78 -17.09
C ARG A 505 12.92 -33.78 -16.33
N ALA A 506 14.24 -33.68 -16.42
CA ALA A 506 15.14 -34.55 -15.67
C ALA A 506 16.54 -33.96 -15.53
N VAL A 507 17.30 -34.47 -14.56
CA VAL A 507 18.75 -34.28 -14.47
C VAL A 507 19.41 -35.00 -15.65
N VAL A 508 20.33 -34.33 -16.33
CA VAL A 508 21.10 -34.93 -17.43
C VAL A 508 21.99 -36.07 -16.92
N ASN A 509 22.23 -37.09 -17.75
CA ASN A 509 23.10 -38.20 -17.39
C ASN A 509 24.60 -37.80 -17.33
N SER A 510 25.48 -38.76 -17.06
CA SER A 510 26.94 -38.56 -17.00
C SER A 510 27.58 -38.01 -18.28
N LYS A 511 26.91 -38.11 -19.44
CA LYS A 511 27.34 -37.53 -20.72
C LYS A 511 26.77 -36.12 -20.96
N GLY A 512 26.03 -35.57 -19.99
CA GLY A 512 25.38 -34.27 -20.08
C GLY A 512 24.14 -34.26 -20.98
N THR A 513 23.49 -35.41 -21.22
CA THR A 513 22.32 -35.50 -22.11
C THR A 513 21.02 -35.90 -21.43
N ILE A 514 19.92 -35.43 -22.02
CA ILE A 514 18.54 -35.88 -21.77
C ILE A 514 17.87 -36.13 -23.12
N ALA A 515 17.15 -37.25 -23.24
CA ALA A 515 16.46 -37.61 -24.46
C ALA A 515 14.98 -37.92 -24.24
N VAL A 516 14.17 -37.61 -25.25
CA VAL A 516 12.74 -37.94 -25.33
C VAL A 516 12.36 -38.33 -26.76
N ASN A 517 11.45 -39.30 -26.89
CA ASN A 517 10.87 -39.69 -28.17
C ASN A 517 9.59 -38.90 -28.40
N LEU A 518 9.45 -38.32 -29.59
CA LEU A 518 8.27 -37.58 -29.98
C LEU A 518 7.72 -38.14 -31.29
N LYS A 519 6.45 -38.54 -31.27
CA LYS A 519 5.71 -38.93 -32.49
C LYS A 519 5.26 -37.68 -33.24
N LEU A 520 5.63 -37.59 -34.52
CA LEU A 520 5.52 -36.38 -35.32
C LEU A 520 4.40 -36.50 -36.37
N TYR A 521 3.33 -35.74 -36.17
CA TYR A 521 2.22 -35.62 -37.12
C TYR A 521 2.20 -34.27 -37.84
N ARG A 522 2.91 -33.28 -37.29
CA ARG A 522 2.96 -31.90 -37.77
C ARG A 522 4.35 -31.34 -37.55
N ASN A 523 4.69 -30.29 -38.30
CA ASN A 523 5.86 -29.47 -38.01
C ASN A 523 5.81 -29.08 -36.52
N THR A 524 6.93 -29.14 -35.82
CA THR A 524 6.97 -28.96 -34.37
C THR A 524 8.24 -28.21 -33.99
N ALA A 525 8.09 -27.13 -33.22
CA ALA A 525 9.22 -26.52 -32.53
C ALA A 525 9.46 -27.28 -31.22
N VAL A 526 10.70 -27.66 -30.96
CA VAL A 526 11.11 -28.37 -29.74
C VAL A 526 12.17 -27.52 -29.06
N THR A 527 11.97 -27.23 -27.78
CA THR A 527 12.90 -26.42 -27.00
C THR A 527 13.46 -27.22 -25.83
N ALA A 528 14.77 -27.07 -25.59
CA ALA A 528 15.41 -27.50 -24.36
C ALA A 528 15.67 -26.26 -23.50
N THR A 529 15.22 -26.26 -22.26
CA THR A 529 15.38 -25.14 -21.33
C THR A 529 16.16 -25.59 -20.09
N PHE A 530 17.18 -24.81 -19.75
CA PHE A 530 17.96 -24.90 -18.52
C PHE A 530 17.76 -23.59 -17.74
N THR A 531 17.31 -23.69 -16.49
CA THR A 531 16.92 -22.52 -15.67
C THR A 531 18.10 -21.79 -15.01
N GLY A 532 19.32 -22.33 -15.11
CA GLY A 532 20.47 -21.76 -14.43
C GLY A 532 20.55 -22.12 -12.95
N ASP A 533 21.51 -21.52 -12.28
CA ASP A 533 21.69 -21.53 -10.83
C ASP A 533 22.44 -20.26 -10.40
N ALA A 534 22.97 -20.25 -9.17
CA ALA A 534 23.71 -19.13 -8.62
C ALA A 534 24.99 -18.77 -9.41
N ARG A 535 25.58 -19.66 -10.23
CA ARG A 535 26.82 -19.35 -10.97
C ARG A 535 26.68 -19.52 -12.48
N THR A 536 25.71 -20.32 -12.91
CA THR A 536 25.45 -20.60 -14.33
C THR A 536 24.17 -19.92 -14.79
N ALA A 537 24.23 -19.19 -15.91
CA ALA A 537 23.08 -18.48 -16.45
C ALA A 537 22.05 -19.45 -17.06
N PRO A 538 20.75 -19.09 -17.08
CA PRO A 538 19.75 -19.85 -17.83
C PRO A 538 20.10 -19.87 -19.32
N LYS A 539 19.69 -20.93 -20.01
CA LYS A 539 19.86 -21.06 -21.46
C LYS A 539 18.69 -21.86 -22.04
N THR A 540 18.21 -21.43 -23.20
CA THR A 540 17.25 -22.19 -24.01
C THR A 540 17.86 -22.45 -25.38
N ALA A 541 17.68 -23.66 -25.89
CA ALA A 541 18.03 -24.07 -27.25
C ALA A 541 16.78 -24.59 -27.96
N GLY A 542 16.68 -24.36 -29.27
CA GLY A 542 15.52 -24.75 -30.07
C GLY A 542 15.90 -25.58 -31.30
N ALA A 543 14.99 -26.46 -31.70
CA ALA A 543 15.02 -27.16 -32.97
C ALA A 543 13.61 -27.16 -33.57
N THR A 544 13.48 -26.82 -34.85
CA THR A 544 12.22 -26.97 -35.59
C THR A 544 12.35 -28.16 -36.52
N VAL A 545 11.43 -29.12 -36.41
CA VAL A 545 11.33 -30.25 -37.33
C VAL A 545 10.11 -30.10 -38.23
N TYR A 546 10.21 -30.67 -39.43
CA TYR A 546 9.15 -30.64 -40.42
C TYR A 546 8.58 -32.03 -40.67
N VAL A 547 7.31 -32.11 -41.06
CA VAL A 547 6.62 -33.39 -41.28
C VAL A 547 5.96 -33.42 -42.65
N LYS A 548 6.42 -34.34 -43.51
CA LYS A 548 5.78 -34.65 -44.80
C LYS A 548 4.46 -35.36 -44.55
N VAL A 549 3.36 -34.67 -44.80
CA VAL A 549 2.02 -35.25 -44.76
C VAL A 549 1.81 -36.15 -45.99
N PRO A 550 1.29 -37.38 -45.83
CA PRO A 550 1.01 -38.24 -46.96
C PRO A 550 -0.12 -37.64 -47.79
N VAL A 551 0.13 -37.50 -49.09
CA VAL A 551 -0.86 -37.07 -50.07
C VAL A 551 -0.92 -38.16 -51.14
N SER A 552 -2.14 -38.59 -51.48
CA SER A 552 -2.38 -39.54 -52.57
C SER A 552 -3.35 -38.96 -53.57
N LEU A 553 -3.21 -39.36 -54.83
CA LEU A 553 -4.07 -38.97 -55.94
C LEU A 553 -4.52 -40.22 -56.68
N LYS A 554 -5.84 -40.45 -56.76
CA LYS A 554 -6.45 -41.55 -57.53
C LYS A 554 -7.32 -40.99 -58.65
N LEU A 555 -7.08 -41.47 -59.87
CA LEU A 555 -7.90 -41.20 -61.05
C LEU A 555 -8.94 -42.31 -61.22
N SER A 556 -10.23 -41.96 -61.23
CA SER A 556 -11.36 -42.88 -61.39
C SER A 556 -12.30 -42.44 -62.53
N ARG A 557 -13.17 -43.35 -63.01
CA ARG A 557 -14.05 -43.18 -64.19
C ARG A 557 -13.36 -43.25 -65.56
N HIS A 558 -12.10 -43.71 -65.60
CA HIS A 558 -11.44 -44.06 -66.86
C HIS A 558 -11.95 -45.42 -67.33
N TYR A 559 -12.09 -45.61 -68.65
CA TYR A 559 -12.57 -46.88 -69.22
C TYR A 559 -11.43 -47.82 -69.60
N ARG A 560 -10.19 -47.30 -69.77
CA ARG A 560 -9.01 -48.09 -70.12
C ARG A 560 -7.73 -47.40 -69.65
N SER A 561 -6.68 -48.19 -69.43
CA SER A 561 -5.31 -47.68 -69.30
C SER A 561 -4.50 -48.14 -70.51
N SER A 562 -3.78 -47.23 -71.17
CA SER A 562 -2.93 -47.57 -72.33
C SER A 562 -1.75 -46.61 -72.44
N GLY A 563 -0.55 -47.14 -72.72
CA GLY A 563 0.67 -46.34 -72.93
C GLY A 563 1.04 -45.42 -71.75
N GLY A 564 0.73 -45.83 -70.51
CA GLY A 564 0.95 -45.02 -69.30
C GLY A 564 -0.14 -43.96 -69.01
N TYR A 565 -1.17 -43.84 -69.86
CA TYR A 565 -2.27 -42.90 -69.68
C TYR A 565 -3.55 -43.59 -69.19
N LYS A 566 -4.30 -42.90 -68.34
CA LYS A 566 -5.71 -43.20 -68.04
C LYS A 566 -6.59 -42.55 -69.11
N LEU A 567 -7.41 -43.36 -69.81
CA LEU A 567 -8.25 -42.91 -70.92
C LEU A 567 -9.69 -42.67 -70.47
N PHE A 568 -10.21 -41.50 -70.78
CA PHE A 568 -11.56 -41.05 -70.44
C PHE A 568 -12.35 -40.74 -71.70
N ARG A 569 -13.65 -41.06 -71.74
CA ARG A 569 -14.53 -40.65 -72.84
C ARG A 569 -14.81 -39.15 -72.72
N LYS A 570 -14.99 -38.44 -73.84
CA LYS A 570 -15.30 -36.99 -73.87
C LYS A 570 -16.46 -36.60 -72.93
N LYS A 571 -17.50 -37.44 -72.86
CA LYS A 571 -18.71 -37.22 -72.05
C LYS A 571 -18.56 -37.63 -70.57
N THR A 572 -17.44 -38.23 -70.16
CA THR A 572 -17.23 -38.71 -68.79
C THR A 572 -16.17 -37.87 -68.11
N ALA A 573 -16.55 -37.10 -67.08
CA ALA A 573 -15.59 -36.30 -66.31
C ALA A 573 -14.57 -37.20 -65.60
N ALA A 574 -13.28 -36.86 -65.74
CA ALA A 574 -12.23 -37.51 -65.00
C ALA A 574 -12.30 -37.11 -63.53
N GLN A 575 -12.46 -38.09 -62.63
CA GLN A 575 -12.56 -37.82 -61.20
C GLN A 575 -11.20 -38.03 -60.54
N PHE A 576 -10.71 -36.99 -59.89
CA PHE A 576 -9.52 -36.99 -59.06
C PHE A 576 -9.95 -37.07 -57.60
N THR A 577 -9.55 -38.15 -56.93
CA THR A 577 -9.72 -38.30 -55.49
C THR A 577 -8.38 -38.04 -54.82
N VAL A 578 -8.26 -36.92 -54.12
CA VAL A 578 -7.08 -36.59 -53.32
C VAL A 578 -7.36 -36.96 -51.86
N ARG A 579 -6.46 -37.72 -51.23
CA ARG A 579 -6.56 -38.03 -49.79
C ARG A 579 -5.31 -37.60 -49.04
N MET A 580 -5.51 -37.00 -47.88
CA MET A 580 -4.51 -36.62 -46.89
C MET A 580 -5.11 -36.68 -45.48
N PRO A 581 -4.30 -36.82 -44.41
CA PRO A 581 -4.77 -36.70 -43.04
C PRO A 581 -5.58 -35.42 -42.80
N ALA A 582 -6.73 -35.58 -42.15
CA ALA A 582 -7.68 -34.51 -41.89
C ALA A 582 -7.08 -33.42 -40.98
N HIS A 583 -7.43 -32.17 -41.27
CA HIS A 583 -7.11 -31.00 -40.47
C HIS A 583 -8.12 -29.90 -40.78
N SER A 584 -8.48 -29.09 -39.79
CA SER A 584 -9.39 -27.95 -39.99
C SER A 584 -8.86 -26.98 -41.06
N GLY A 585 -9.74 -26.51 -41.94
CA GLY A 585 -9.39 -25.55 -43.00
C GLY A 585 -8.53 -26.11 -44.16
N ARG A 586 -8.16 -27.39 -44.14
CA ARG A 586 -7.22 -27.97 -45.11
C ARG A 586 -7.80 -28.11 -46.52
N LYS A 587 -6.99 -27.72 -47.51
CA LYS A 587 -7.26 -27.77 -48.94
C LYS A 587 -6.22 -28.60 -49.70
N ALA A 588 -6.67 -29.38 -50.67
CA ALA A 588 -5.84 -30.10 -51.62
C ALA A 588 -5.46 -29.20 -52.80
N PHE A 589 -4.15 -28.98 -53.02
CA PHE A 589 -3.68 -28.37 -54.26
C PHE A 589 -3.74 -29.39 -55.38
N VAL A 590 -4.36 -29.07 -56.51
CA VAL A 590 -4.34 -29.91 -57.72
C VAL A 590 -3.82 -29.09 -58.88
N GLN A 591 -2.83 -29.64 -59.60
CA GLN A 591 -2.22 -29.01 -60.76
C GLN A 591 -2.38 -29.89 -61.99
N LEU A 592 -2.96 -29.32 -63.03
CA LEU A 592 -3.12 -29.92 -64.35
C LEU A 592 -2.13 -29.28 -65.33
N GLN A 593 -1.43 -30.12 -66.08
CA GLN A 593 -0.52 -29.69 -67.13
C GLN A 593 -0.86 -30.36 -68.45
N VAL A 594 -0.65 -29.63 -69.54
CA VAL A 594 -0.84 -30.09 -70.93
C VAL A 594 0.51 -30.16 -71.63
N HIS A 595 0.69 -31.16 -72.47
CA HIS A 595 1.87 -31.24 -73.33
C HIS A 595 1.60 -30.51 -74.65
N HIS A 596 2.31 -29.40 -74.87
CA HIS A 596 2.15 -28.54 -76.04
C HIS A 596 3.53 -28.04 -76.49
N ASN A 597 3.80 -28.01 -77.80
CA ASN A 597 5.10 -27.63 -78.39
C ASN A 597 6.31 -28.33 -77.74
N GLY A 598 6.23 -29.66 -77.59
CA GLY A 598 7.35 -30.47 -77.05
C GLY A 598 7.60 -30.36 -75.55
N ARG A 599 6.82 -29.58 -74.79
CA ARG A 599 7.01 -29.38 -73.34
C ARG A 599 5.71 -29.46 -72.55
N TRP A 600 5.83 -29.79 -71.26
CA TRP A 600 4.72 -29.72 -70.32
C TRP A 600 4.50 -28.29 -69.84
N GLN A 601 3.30 -27.77 -69.99
CA GLN A 601 2.91 -26.42 -69.57
C GLN A 601 1.78 -26.48 -68.55
N ASN A 602 1.77 -25.56 -67.59
CA ASN A 602 0.70 -25.47 -66.60
C ASN A 602 -0.59 -25.03 -67.29
N LEU A 603 -1.61 -25.88 -67.25
CA LEU A 603 -2.92 -25.58 -67.83
C LEU A 603 -3.83 -24.93 -66.79
N ALA A 604 -3.90 -25.52 -65.59
CA ALA A 604 -4.70 -25.01 -64.49
C ALA A 604 -4.16 -25.51 -63.15
N TYR A 605 -4.38 -24.76 -62.08
CA TYR A 605 -4.24 -25.27 -60.72
C TYR A 605 -5.26 -24.59 -59.82
N ASP A 606 -5.67 -25.27 -58.75
CA ASP A 606 -6.54 -24.68 -57.72
C ASP A 606 -6.39 -25.43 -56.37
N TYR A 607 -6.99 -24.87 -55.32
CA TYR A 607 -7.06 -25.43 -53.97
C TYR A 607 -8.49 -25.84 -53.63
N PHE A 608 -8.70 -27.15 -53.50
CA PHE A 608 -10.01 -27.74 -53.26
C PHE A 608 -10.19 -28.06 -51.77
N PRO A 609 -11.30 -27.66 -51.12
CA PRO A 609 -11.55 -28.00 -49.73
C PRO A 609 -11.60 -29.51 -49.52
N THR A 610 -11.14 -29.97 -48.36
CA THR A 610 -11.23 -31.38 -47.98
C THR A 610 -12.35 -31.59 -46.96
N SER A 611 -13.09 -32.69 -47.09
CA SER A 611 -14.02 -33.20 -46.07
C SER A 611 -13.47 -34.53 -45.55
N GLY A 612 -13.23 -34.62 -44.23
CA GLY A 612 -12.57 -35.79 -43.63
C GLY A 612 -11.20 -36.12 -44.24
N GLY A 613 -10.48 -35.11 -44.78
CA GLY A 613 -9.20 -35.31 -45.47
C GLY A 613 -9.29 -35.75 -46.93
N THR A 614 -10.49 -35.79 -47.52
CA THR A 614 -10.71 -36.14 -48.93
C THR A 614 -11.19 -34.93 -49.73
N ALA A 615 -10.57 -34.67 -50.88
CA ALA A 615 -11.08 -33.75 -51.90
C ALA A 615 -11.45 -34.53 -53.17
N LEU A 616 -12.64 -34.26 -53.71
CA LEU A 616 -13.12 -34.80 -54.97
C LEU A 616 -13.13 -33.68 -56.01
N VAL A 617 -12.37 -33.85 -57.09
CA VAL A 617 -12.26 -32.88 -58.18
C VAL A 617 -12.65 -33.55 -59.48
N ALA A 618 -13.50 -32.90 -60.27
CA ALA A 618 -13.94 -33.38 -61.57
C ALA A 618 -13.37 -32.51 -62.69
N LEU A 619 -12.76 -33.13 -63.69
CA LEU A 619 -12.29 -32.46 -64.90
C LEU A 619 -13.18 -32.86 -66.09
N SER A 620 -13.85 -31.89 -66.70
CA SER A 620 -14.61 -32.11 -67.95
C SER A 620 -13.67 -32.34 -69.14
N GLY A 621 -14.06 -33.23 -70.05
CA GLY A 621 -13.31 -33.51 -71.29
C GLY A 621 -13.54 -32.49 -72.41
N GLY A 622 -14.43 -31.51 -72.21
CA GLY A 622 -14.71 -30.46 -73.19
C GLY A 622 -13.44 -29.67 -73.55
N GLY A 623 -13.11 -29.62 -74.85
CA GLY A 623 -11.91 -28.93 -75.35
C GLY A 623 -10.58 -29.64 -75.10
N LEU A 624 -10.56 -30.79 -74.41
CA LEU A 624 -9.33 -31.51 -74.02
C LEU A 624 -9.09 -32.83 -74.77
N VAL A 625 -9.95 -33.17 -75.73
CA VAL A 625 -9.81 -34.38 -76.55
C VAL A 625 -8.55 -34.32 -77.40
N GLY A 626 -7.75 -35.39 -77.40
CA GLY A 626 -6.50 -35.49 -78.18
C GLY A 626 -5.25 -34.94 -77.49
N TYR A 627 -5.39 -34.13 -76.43
CA TYR A 627 -4.24 -33.62 -75.68
C TYR A 627 -3.65 -34.66 -74.72
N LYS A 628 -2.32 -34.66 -74.56
CA LYS A 628 -1.63 -35.40 -73.49
C LYS A 628 -1.65 -34.53 -72.23
N LEU A 629 -2.24 -35.04 -71.16
CA LEU A 629 -2.36 -34.33 -69.88
C LEU A 629 -1.59 -35.07 -68.78
N ARG A 630 -1.12 -34.33 -67.79
CA ARG A 630 -0.65 -34.88 -66.51
C ARG A 630 -1.19 -34.06 -65.35
N VAL A 631 -1.52 -34.74 -64.26
CA VAL A 631 -2.08 -34.14 -63.05
C VAL A 631 -1.29 -34.60 -61.84
N ARG A 632 -1.07 -33.72 -60.88
CA ARG A 632 -0.56 -34.07 -59.55
C ARG A 632 -1.34 -33.32 -58.47
N ALA A 633 -1.36 -33.88 -57.28
CA ALA A 633 -1.90 -33.22 -56.10
C ALA A 633 -0.75 -32.85 -55.14
N ALA A 634 -1.02 -31.94 -54.22
CA ALA A 634 -0.08 -31.61 -53.16
C ALA A 634 -0.79 -31.11 -51.90
N TYR A 635 -0.08 -31.21 -50.79
CA TYR A 635 -0.20 -30.30 -49.67
C TYR A 635 0.88 -29.23 -49.84
N ARG A 636 0.51 -27.96 -49.86
CA ARG A 636 1.46 -26.83 -49.92
C ARG A 636 1.36 -26.05 -48.62
N LYS A 637 2.46 -25.99 -47.86
CA LYS A 637 2.53 -25.21 -46.61
C LYS A 637 2.10 -23.77 -46.89
N GLY A 638 1.10 -23.28 -46.14
CA GLY A 638 0.55 -21.91 -46.27
C GLY A 638 -0.42 -21.71 -47.44
N GLY A 639 -0.37 -22.55 -48.49
CA GLY A 639 -1.33 -22.51 -49.59
C GLY A 639 -2.54 -23.42 -49.38
N SER A 640 -2.35 -24.55 -48.72
CA SER A 640 -3.38 -25.57 -48.45
C SER A 640 -4.36 -25.19 -47.33
N GLY A 641 -4.54 -23.90 -47.03
CA GLY A 641 -5.44 -23.42 -45.96
C GLY A 641 -4.93 -23.62 -44.53
N ASP A 642 -3.79 -24.29 -44.36
CA ASP A 642 -3.05 -24.41 -43.09
C ASP A 642 -1.53 -24.44 -43.33
N ASN A 643 -0.74 -24.39 -42.25
CA ASN A 643 0.72 -24.34 -42.29
C ASN A 643 1.40 -25.45 -41.46
N VAL A 644 0.64 -26.44 -41.01
CA VAL A 644 1.08 -27.37 -39.97
C VAL A 644 1.95 -28.53 -40.49
N ASN A 645 2.09 -28.71 -41.80
CA ASN A 645 2.93 -29.75 -42.40
C ASN A 645 3.95 -29.18 -43.41
N TYR A 646 4.86 -30.03 -43.87
CA TYR A 646 5.82 -29.72 -44.93
C TYR A 646 5.18 -29.96 -46.30
N THR A 647 5.54 -29.11 -47.28
CA THR A 647 5.03 -29.24 -48.66
C THR A 647 5.35 -30.62 -49.24
N THR A 648 4.32 -31.34 -49.70
CA THR A 648 4.44 -32.70 -50.22
C THR A 648 3.63 -32.81 -51.51
N TYR A 649 4.28 -33.24 -52.60
CA TYR A 649 3.65 -33.47 -53.90
C TYR A 649 3.46 -34.96 -54.15
N THR A 650 2.36 -35.33 -54.80
CA THR A 650 2.24 -36.65 -55.43
C THR A 650 3.11 -36.70 -56.68
N PRO A 651 3.50 -37.89 -57.16
CA PRO A 651 3.92 -38.08 -58.53
C PRO A 651 2.85 -37.58 -59.52
N TYR A 652 3.26 -37.35 -60.77
CA TYR A 652 2.32 -37.07 -61.85
C TYR A 652 1.58 -38.34 -62.27
N SER A 653 0.26 -38.23 -62.42
CA SER A 653 -0.59 -39.19 -63.11
C SER A 653 -0.93 -38.67 -64.50
N TYR A 654 -0.92 -39.53 -65.51
CA TYR A 654 -1.11 -39.13 -66.90
C TYR A 654 -2.50 -39.53 -67.41
N LEU A 655 -3.15 -38.65 -68.17
CA LEU A 655 -4.50 -38.86 -68.68
C LEU A 655 -4.72 -38.30 -70.09
N LYS A 656 -5.71 -38.86 -70.80
CA LYS A 656 -6.19 -38.38 -72.11
C LYS A 656 -7.71 -38.50 -72.20
N PHE A 657 -8.34 -37.55 -72.88
CA PHE A 657 -9.72 -37.68 -73.33
C PHE A 657 -9.77 -38.18 -74.78
N THR A 658 -10.56 -39.21 -75.02
CA THR A 658 -10.85 -39.78 -76.35
C THR A 658 -12.30 -39.47 -76.72
N LYS A 659 -12.65 -39.65 -78.00
CA LYS A 659 -14.02 -39.44 -78.50
C LYS A 659 -15.05 -40.22 -77.68
#